data_AF-A0A1Z8SBQ8-F1
#
_entry.id   AF-A0A1Z8SBQ8-F1
#
_cell.length_a   1.000
_cell.length_b   1.000
_cell.length_c   1.000
_cell.angle_alpha   90.00
_cell.angle_beta   90.00
_cell.angle_gamma   90.00
#
_symmetry.space_group_name_H-M   'P 1'
#
loop_
_entity.id
_entity.type
_entity.pdbx_description
1 polymer ?
#
loop_
_entity_poly.entity_id
_entity_poly.type
_entity_poly.pdbx_seq_one_letter_code
_entity_poly.pdbx_strand_id
1 'polypeptide(L)'
;MRFAYSALIVFWVSFLAGAPVKGQDFGPLNISTTPLPSNLSEFVLDMDRAIELGKALFWDMQAGSDGMTACATCHYSAGADTRNKNQANPGAGGVFDRFGPNHTLIHSDFPLRKLADPDDALSQVLWDSQEVVGSQGIHKQVFNGVSLGLDGADEEDDCSGIPDTTNNILGVNTRQNTGRNAPHAVNAIFYVDAYWDGRARSEFNGVDSNGNGNPNAMIRKVDADGNIIPCGITMDRAALASQSVAPPLSGVEMSGTGRNWHDLGKKMCNVTPLSRQQVSPTDSRLGAYAVPAGDGKGLNISYVEMIQNAFRSEYWNSDALFDSNGAHIGNGTPDGLEQFTLMEQNFSMFWGLAILCYESTLVSNQTRFDEYLAGNENALTPEEENGMDVFYSGGTKCSKCHSGPLLSAATWGELNTDTDVGIGPVVTVETNGTDGYGDKGYFNIGVRPSGEDVGRAAVGDQTWSSLFLSGMTSALPGPIHSDENITGTNKNIGAFKTPTLRNIELTGPFMHNGSQATLLQVVQFYTRGGDFTHMDPNGVHKYINPIGKLDGKLPRQEAVVAFMKALTDERVRWEMAPFDHPELFLPNGHIGTSQAVAEGNVNPGEATDDLILLPMVGAAGRAEINHPPVKGFLQTTTGAPATTTGPIPLGGTNGNPDPITDMICYEQDGKIIVNWTPTTDVSNYILEVDNGGIMGVETFMLPGSQTSFEYNTFRPNTTLYLLTPYYLGMELKSEACFVRQGLTPGTLSYFLRGDVNMDGTLDVGDAIDLLGGIFSGTPIPCEDASDWNDDGQLDVSDPINVLQYLFANGPAPAAPYPNCASDPSFDLLDCAQANICQ
;
A
#
# COMPACT_ATOMS: atom_id res chain seq x y z
N MET A 1 -6.57 68.00 20.72
CA MET A 1 -5.60 66.97 20.29
C MET A 1 -6.05 65.65 20.91
N ARG A 2 -6.94 64.91 20.24
CA ARG A 2 -6.70 63.76 19.34
C ARG A 2 -6.23 62.48 20.06
N PHE A 3 -7.20 61.55 20.14
CA PHE A 3 -7.15 60.07 20.25
C PHE A 3 -6.67 59.40 21.54
N ALA A 4 -7.62 58.69 22.18
CA ALA A 4 -7.38 57.59 23.10
C ALA A 4 -7.79 56.29 22.39
N TYR A 5 -6.87 55.33 22.29
CA TYR A 5 -7.15 53.94 21.98
C TYR A 5 -6.57 53.10 23.12
N SER A 6 -7.44 52.28 23.72
CA SER A 6 -7.11 51.31 24.76
C SER A 6 -6.34 50.14 24.14
N ALA A 7 -5.17 49.81 24.70
CA ALA A 7 -4.39 48.62 24.34
C ALA A 7 -4.95 47.39 25.07
N LEU A 8 -5.44 46.42 24.31
CA LEU A 8 -5.66 45.04 24.74
C LEU A 8 -4.38 44.26 24.45
N ILE A 9 -3.81 43.66 25.50
CA ILE A 9 -2.63 42.81 25.43
C ILE A 9 -3.04 41.48 24.80
N VAL A 10 -2.54 41.20 23.60
CA VAL A 10 -2.62 39.87 22.96
C VAL A 10 -1.34 39.12 23.30
N PHE A 11 -1.48 38.02 24.04
CA PHE A 11 -0.42 37.03 24.23
C PHE A 11 -0.13 36.36 22.88
N TRP A 12 1.05 36.62 22.33
CA TRP A 12 1.61 35.83 21.22
C TRP A 12 2.15 34.53 21.80
N VAL A 13 1.48 33.41 21.47
CA VAL A 13 2.09 32.08 21.58
C VAL A 13 3.03 31.95 20.40
N SER A 14 4.33 32.09 20.64
CA SER A 14 5.36 31.79 19.67
C SER A 14 5.31 30.30 19.36
N PHE A 15 4.81 29.93 18.18
CA PHE A 15 5.13 28.64 17.58
C PHE A 15 6.65 28.62 17.37
N LEU A 16 7.35 27.79 18.15
CA LEU A 16 8.69 27.36 17.82
C LEU A 16 8.56 26.53 16.54
N ALA A 17 8.88 27.13 15.40
CA ALA A 17 9.20 26.37 14.21
C ALA A 17 10.43 25.51 14.56
N GLY A 18 10.23 24.20 14.68
CA GLY A 18 11.33 23.25 14.73
C GLY A 18 12.22 23.46 13.52
N ALA A 19 13.53 23.49 13.73
CA ALA A 19 14.48 23.43 12.63
C ALA A 19 14.20 22.15 11.81
N PRO A 20 14.40 22.16 10.47
CA PRO A 20 14.24 20.95 9.68
C PRO A 20 15.23 19.90 10.20
N VAL A 21 14.69 18.78 10.68
CA VAL A 21 15.47 17.63 11.16
C VAL A 21 15.86 16.80 9.93
N LYS A 22 17.18 16.66 9.75
CA LYS A 22 17.95 15.66 8.95
C LYS A 22 17.59 15.40 7.48
N GLY A 23 18.58 15.62 6.61
CA GLY A 23 18.89 14.85 5.37
C GLY A 23 17.92 14.91 4.18
N GLN A 24 16.62 15.06 4.43
CA GLN A 24 15.57 15.11 3.41
C GLN A 24 15.07 16.55 3.26
N ASP A 25 14.79 16.96 2.02
CA ASP A 25 14.29 18.31 1.72
C ASP A 25 12.76 18.44 1.94
N PHE A 26 12.12 17.47 2.62
CA PHE A 26 10.69 17.45 2.90
C PHE A 26 10.38 16.95 4.32
N GLY A 27 9.21 17.34 4.85
CA GLY A 27 8.70 16.90 6.15
C GLY A 27 7.61 15.81 6.06
N PRO A 28 6.93 15.49 7.18
CA PRO A 28 5.85 14.49 7.22
C PRO A 28 4.72 14.80 6.24
N LEU A 29 3.96 13.77 5.85
CA LEU A 29 2.80 13.97 4.97
C LEU A 29 1.71 14.80 5.69
N ASN A 30 1.43 15.99 5.15
CA ASN A 30 0.43 16.89 5.70
C ASN A 30 -0.93 16.70 5.01
N ILE A 31 -1.98 16.34 5.77
CA ILE A 31 -3.34 16.16 5.24
C ILE A 31 -3.96 17.46 4.69
N SER A 32 -3.47 18.64 5.07
CA SER A 32 -3.97 19.91 4.54
C SER A 32 -3.61 20.14 3.06
N THR A 33 -2.78 19.27 2.46
CA THR A 33 -2.36 19.36 1.05
C THR A 33 -3.14 18.42 0.14
N THR A 34 -4.18 17.73 0.63
CA THR A 34 -5.04 16.84 -0.17
C THR A 34 -5.61 17.60 -1.39
N PRO A 35 -5.32 17.14 -2.63
CA PRO A 35 -5.68 17.88 -3.83
C PRO A 35 -7.15 17.64 -4.20
N LEU A 36 -8.04 18.46 -3.67
CA LEU A 36 -9.45 18.46 -4.06
C LEU A 36 -9.69 19.29 -5.34
N PRO A 37 -10.74 18.96 -6.14
CA PRO A 37 -11.15 19.77 -7.27
C PRO A 37 -11.49 21.21 -6.88
N SER A 38 -11.04 22.17 -7.68
CA SER A 38 -11.19 23.59 -7.39
C SER A 38 -12.65 24.07 -7.45
N ASN A 39 -13.47 23.44 -8.29
CA ASN A 39 -14.89 23.72 -8.48
C ASN A 39 -15.82 22.70 -7.80
N LEU A 40 -15.33 21.89 -6.86
CA LEU A 40 -16.14 20.86 -6.19
C LEU A 40 -17.45 21.40 -5.60
N SER A 41 -17.40 22.61 -5.02
CA SER A 41 -18.57 23.27 -4.41
C SER A 41 -19.67 23.68 -5.39
N GLU A 42 -19.40 23.65 -6.70
CA GLU A 42 -20.43 23.84 -7.75
C GLU A 42 -21.38 22.64 -7.82
N PHE A 43 -20.96 21.47 -7.35
CA PHE A 43 -21.74 20.22 -7.43
C PHE A 43 -22.11 19.70 -6.04
N VAL A 44 -21.13 19.63 -5.15
CA VAL A 44 -21.27 19.14 -3.78
C VAL A 44 -21.79 20.28 -2.89
N LEU A 45 -22.96 20.06 -2.30
CA LEU A 45 -23.59 20.96 -1.34
C LEU A 45 -22.95 20.82 0.04
N ASP A 46 -22.72 19.58 0.47
CA ASP A 46 -22.18 19.25 1.79
C ASP A 46 -21.15 18.10 1.66
N MET A 47 -19.89 18.41 2.01
CA MET A 47 -18.77 17.48 1.90
C MET A 47 -18.93 16.28 2.84
N ASP A 48 -19.40 16.46 4.07
CA ASP A 48 -19.54 15.36 5.01
C ASP A 48 -20.64 14.39 4.55
N ARG A 49 -21.74 14.91 3.99
CA ARG A 49 -22.79 14.07 3.40
C ARG A 49 -22.30 13.33 2.14
N ALA A 50 -21.47 13.98 1.31
CA ALA A 50 -20.85 13.34 0.15
C ALA A 50 -19.88 12.23 0.55
N ILE A 51 -19.12 12.40 1.64
CA ILE A 51 -18.25 11.35 2.22
C ILE A 51 -19.09 10.17 2.74
N GLU A 52 -20.19 10.43 3.44
CA GLU A 52 -21.12 9.38 3.91
C GLU A 52 -21.67 8.58 2.74
N LEU A 53 -22.16 9.25 1.69
CA LEU A 53 -22.63 8.61 0.46
C LEU A 53 -21.52 7.81 -0.23
N GLY A 54 -20.32 8.38 -0.35
CA GLY A 54 -19.18 7.72 -0.97
C GLY A 54 -18.78 6.45 -0.24
N LYS A 55 -18.72 6.49 1.10
CA LYS A 55 -18.45 5.31 1.91
C LYS A 55 -19.52 4.25 1.71
N ALA A 56 -20.80 4.62 1.74
CA ALA A 56 -21.88 3.66 1.49
C ALA A 56 -21.76 3.00 0.11
N LEU A 57 -21.56 3.77 -0.96
CA LEU A 57 -21.43 3.24 -2.32
C LEU A 57 -20.16 2.38 -2.53
N PHE A 58 -19.03 2.77 -1.95
CA PHE A 58 -17.76 2.05 -2.07
C PHE A 58 -17.85 0.63 -1.50
N TRP A 59 -18.61 0.47 -0.42
CA TRP A 59 -18.75 -0.80 0.29
C TRP A 59 -19.98 -1.61 -0.13
N ASP A 60 -20.98 -1.05 -0.80
CA ASP A 60 -22.23 -1.77 -1.08
C ASP A 60 -22.09 -2.85 -2.17
N MET A 61 -22.27 -4.12 -1.75
CA MET A 61 -22.23 -5.29 -2.63
C MET A 61 -23.33 -5.28 -3.69
N GLN A 62 -24.43 -4.56 -3.45
CA GLN A 62 -25.55 -4.44 -4.39
C GLN A 62 -25.17 -3.63 -5.65
N ALA A 63 -24.07 -2.87 -5.61
CA ALA A 63 -23.56 -2.16 -6.77
C ALA A 63 -23.14 -3.13 -7.89
N GLY A 64 -22.60 -4.30 -7.55
CA GLY A 64 -22.30 -5.36 -8.51
C GLY A 64 -23.55 -6.04 -9.07
N SER A 65 -23.49 -6.49 -10.31
CA SER A 65 -24.60 -7.23 -10.93
C SER A 65 -24.83 -8.59 -10.26
N ASP A 66 -23.80 -9.18 -9.65
CA ASP A 66 -23.89 -10.42 -8.87
C ASP A 66 -24.37 -10.22 -7.42
N GLY A 67 -24.66 -8.97 -7.02
CA GLY A 67 -25.09 -8.62 -5.68
C GLY A 67 -24.08 -8.93 -4.56
N MET A 68 -22.82 -9.21 -4.92
CA MET A 68 -21.74 -9.61 -3.99
C MET A 68 -20.46 -8.80 -4.20
N THR A 69 -20.29 -8.17 -5.36
CA THR A 69 -19.08 -7.42 -5.70
C THR A 69 -19.27 -5.91 -5.49
N ALA A 70 -18.50 -5.32 -4.58
CA ALA A 70 -18.38 -3.88 -4.35
C ALA A 70 -16.99 -3.36 -4.78
N CYS A 71 -16.76 -2.04 -4.75
CA CYS A 71 -15.39 -1.50 -4.90
C CYS A 71 -14.47 -2.09 -3.83
N ALA A 72 -14.96 -2.18 -2.59
CA ALA A 72 -14.24 -2.75 -1.46
C ALA A 72 -13.85 -4.23 -1.68
N THR A 73 -14.56 -5.01 -2.50
CA THR A 73 -14.23 -6.44 -2.71
C THR A 73 -12.81 -6.65 -3.24
N CYS A 74 -12.28 -5.71 -4.02
CA CYS A 74 -10.90 -5.72 -4.53
C CYS A 74 -9.97 -4.74 -3.78
N HIS A 75 -10.49 -4.00 -2.80
CA HIS A 75 -9.77 -2.93 -2.08
C HIS A 75 -9.97 -3.00 -0.56
N TYR A 76 -10.25 -4.19 0.00
CA TYR A 76 -10.66 -4.36 1.39
C TYR A 76 -9.49 -4.35 2.39
N SER A 77 -8.31 -4.81 1.99
CA SER A 77 -7.18 -5.02 2.89
C SER A 77 -6.15 -3.92 2.69
N ALA A 78 -6.16 -2.90 3.56
CA ALA A 78 -5.32 -1.69 3.40
C ALA A 78 -5.50 -1.00 2.02
N GLY A 79 -6.68 -1.14 1.42
CA GLY A 79 -6.97 -0.64 0.07
C GLY A 79 -6.58 -1.59 -1.06
N ALA A 80 -6.02 -2.77 -0.80
CA ALA A 80 -5.54 -3.74 -1.79
C ALA A 80 -6.30 -5.08 -1.73
N ASP A 81 -6.03 -5.94 -2.71
CA ASP A 81 -6.55 -7.31 -2.77
C ASP A 81 -5.48 -8.31 -2.33
N THR A 82 -5.62 -8.85 -1.12
CA THR A 82 -4.69 -9.83 -0.55
C THR A 82 -5.20 -11.27 -0.65
N ARG A 83 -6.28 -11.52 -1.41
CA ARG A 83 -6.78 -12.88 -1.66
C ARG A 83 -5.73 -13.68 -2.42
N ASN A 84 -5.70 -15.00 -2.21
CA ASN A 84 -4.73 -15.89 -2.84
C ASN A 84 -5.34 -16.94 -3.77
N LYS A 85 -6.66 -17.10 -3.77
CA LYS A 85 -7.35 -18.12 -4.57
C LYS A 85 -8.07 -17.47 -5.74
N ASN A 86 -8.02 -18.13 -6.89
CA ASN A 86 -8.58 -17.65 -8.15
C ASN A 86 -8.15 -16.20 -8.47
N GLN A 87 -6.86 -15.90 -8.42
CA GLN A 87 -6.31 -14.55 -8.73
C GLN A 87 -5.54 -14.51 -10.06
N ALA A 88 -5.28 -15.67 -10.67
CA ALA A 88 -4.49 -15.75 -11.90
C ALA A 88 -5.33 -15.32 -13.11
N ASN A 89 -4.80 -14.38 -13.88
CA ASN A 89 -5.25 -14.04 -15.23
C ASN A 89 -4.22 -14.58 -16.24
N PRO A 90 -4.63 -15.13 -17.40
CA PRO A 90 -3.72 -15.73 -18.37
C PRO A 90 -2.77 -14.74 -19.07
N GLY A 91 -2.90 -13.44 -18.80
CA GLY A 91 -2.03 -12.40 -19.35
C GLY A 91 -2.17 -12.23 -20.86
N ALA A 92 -1.15 -11.67 -21.48
CA ALA A 92 -1.14 -11.35 -22.91
C ALA A 92 -1.27 -12.58 -23.82
N GLY A 93 -0.84 -13.76 -23.36
CA GLY A 93 -0.97 -15.02 -24.07
C GLY A 93 -2.41 -15.55 -24.18
N GLY A 94 -3.31 -15.09 -23.30
CA GLY A 94 -4.73 -15.50 -23.29
C GLY A 94 -4.98 -16.98 -22.93
N VAL A 95 -3.91 -17.71 -22.56
CA VAL A 95 -3.93 -19.10 -22.13
C VAL A 95 -3.12 -19.20 -20.84
N PHE A 96 -3.57 -20.03 -19.90
CA PHE A 96 -2.81 -20.32 -18.69
C PHE A 96 -1.66 -21.29 -19.00
N ASP A 97 -0.44 -20.94 -18.59
CA ASP A 97 0.76 -21.74 -18.84
C ASP A 97 1.20 -22.51 -17.60
N ARG A 98 1.15 -21.87 -16.44
CA ARG A 98 1.60 -22.37 -15.14
C ARG A 98 0.46 -22.55 -14.15
N PHE A 99 -0.51 -21.63 -14.16
CA PHE A 99 -1.65 -21.69 -13.27
C PHE A 99 -2.89 -22.23 -13.99
N GLY A 100 -4.02 -22.19 -13.32
CA GLY A 100 -5.32 -22.40 -13.95
C GLY A 100 -6.38 -21.63 -13.16
N PRO A 101 -7.61 -21.57 -13.66
CA PRO A 101 -8.72 -21.03 -12.89
C PRO A 101 -8.80 -21.71 -11.52
N ASN A 102 -9.20 -20.96 -10.51
CA ASN A 102 -9.31 -21.41 -9.12
C ASN A 102 -8.01 -21.94 -8.46
N HIS A 103 -6.84 -21.67 -9.04
CA HIS A 103 -5.54 -21.96 -8.38
C HIS A 103 -5.41 -21.20 -7.06
N THR A 104 -4.84 -21.85 -6.04
CA THR A 104 -4.51 -21.22 -4.75
C THR A 104 -3.03 -20.91 -4.73
N LEU A 105 -2.70 -19.62 -4.79
CA LEU A 105 -1.34 -19.12 -4.80
C LEU A 105 -0.65 -19.38 -3.46
N ILE A 106 0.61 -19.82 -3.55
CA ILE A 106 1.52 -20.06 -2.42
C ILE A 106 2.89 -19.44 -2.70
N HIS A 107 3.75 -19.31 -1.68
CA HIS A 107 5.07 -18.68 -1.82
C HIS A 107 5.93 -19.27 -2.94
N SER A 108 5.87 -20.58 -3.18
CA SER A 108 6.65 -21.24 -4.23
C SER A 108 6.19 -20.92 -5.66
N ASP A 109 5.00 -20.32 -5.81
CA ASP A 109 4.53 -19.81 -7.10
C ASP A 109 5.28 -18.54 -7.51
N PHE A 110 5.93 -17.87 -6.57
CA PHE A 110 6.63 -16.61 -6.79
C PHE A 110 8.16 -16.77 -6.74
N PRO A 111 8.89 -15.86 -7.39
CA PRO A 111 8.39 -14.88 -8.37
C PRO A 111 7.86 -15.53 -9.65
N LEU A 112 7.03 -14.80 -10.41
CA LEU A 112 6.48 -15.31 -11.69
C LEU A 112 7.57 -15.57 -12.74
N ARG A 113 8.65 -14.77 -12.71
CA ARG A 113 9.93 -15.10 -13.34
C ARG A 113 10.92 -15.49 -12.26
N LYS A 114 11.28 -16.77 -12.19
CA LYS A 114 12.26 -17.25 -11.20
C LYS A 114 13.58 -17.59 -11.84
N LEU A 115 14.61 -17.05 -11.21
CA LEU A 115 16.01 -17.20 -11.57
C LEU A 115 16.69 -18.16 -10.60
N ALA A 116 17.76 -18.82 -11.04
CA ALA A 116 18.56 -19.70 -10.20
C ALA A 116 19.31 -18.91 -9.13
N ASP A 117 19.78 -17.71 -9.50
CA ASP A 117 20.27 -16.70 -8.59
C ASP A 117 19.28 -15.51 -8.60
N PRO A 118 18.62 -15.19 -7.48
CA PRO A 118 17.65 -14.08 -7.42
C PRO A 118 18.29 -12.70 -7.64
N ASP A 119 19.60 -12.53 -7.49
CA ASP A 119 20.32 -11.26 -7.62
C ASP A 119 21.02 -11.10 -8.99
N ASP A 120 21.03 -12.14 -9.84
CA ASP A 120 21.60 -12.09 -11.19
C ASP A 120 20.54 -12.36 -12.28
N ALA A 121 20.18 -11.30 -13.02
CA ALA A 121 19.23 -11.35 -14.13
C ALA A 121 19.69 -12.21 -15.32
N LEU A 122 20.98 -12.53 -15.42
CA LEU A 122 21.58 -13.41 -16.45
C LEU A 122 21.70 -14.87 -15.99
N SER A 123 21.38 -15.17 -14.73
CA SER A 123 21.41 -16.53 -14.21
C SER A 123 20.35 -17.40 -14.89
N GLN A 124 20.46 -18.73 -14.69
CA GLN A 124 19.55 -19.68 -15.31
C GLN A 124 18.09 -19.37 -14.94
N VAL A 125 17.24 -19.16 -15.94
CA VAL A 125 15.78 -19.05 -15.75
C VAL A 125 15.24 -20.43 -15.39
N LEU A 126 14.70 -20.57 -14.17
CA LEU A 126 14.04 -21.78 -13.70
C LEU A 126 12.62 -21.88 -14.27
N TRP A 127 11.92 -20.74 -14.34
CA TRP A 127 10.65 -20.59 -15.05
C TRP A 127 10.35 -19.12 -15.33
N ASP A 128 9.45 -18.88 -16.29
CA ASP A 128 8.94 -17.57 -16.66
C ASP A 128 7.46 -17.72 -17.03
N SER A 129 6.61 -16.86 -16.47
CA SER A 129 5.14 -16.92 -16.57
C SER A 129 4.63 -15.56 -17.05
N GLN A 130 3.74 -15.59 -18.07
CA GLN A 130 3.08 -14.38 -18.60
C GLN A 130 1.78 -14.04 -17.85
N GLU A 131 1.34 -14.94 -16.97
CA GLU A 131 0.18 -14.71 -16.14
C GLU A 131 0.33 -13.48 -15.25
N VAL A 132 -0.81 -12.90 -14.91
CA VAL A 132 -0.93 -11.77 -14.02
C VAL A 132 -1.67 -12.21 -12.77
N VAL A 133 -1.18 -11.83 -11.59
CA VAL A 133 -1.96 -11.95 -10.37
C VAL A 133 -2.77 -10.67 -10.23
N GLY A 134 -4.03 -10.76 -10.63
CA GLY A 134 -5.03 -9.68 -10.56
C GLY A 134 -6.14 -10.02 -9.58
N SER A 135 -7.13 -9.14 -9.45
CA SER A 135 -8.30 -9.37 -8.62
C SER A 135 -9.34 -10.22 -9.34
N GLN A 136 -10.06 -11.06 -8.59
CA GLN A 136 -11.27 -11.70 -9.12
C GLN A 136 -12.45 -10.73 -9.09
N GLY A 137 -13.12 -10.61 -10.23
CA GLY A 137 -14.39 -9.90 -10.36
C GLY A 137 -15.56 -10.87 -10.34
N ILE A 138 -16.43 -10.78 -11.35
CA ILE A 138 -17.67 -11.58 -11.43
C ILE A 138 -17.58 -12.73 -12.45
N HIS A 139 -18.52 -13.67 -12.35
CA HIS A 139 -18.76 -14.65 -13.40
C HIS A 139 -19.16 -13.96 -14.72
N LYS A 140 -18.80 -14.59 -15.85
CA LYS A 140 -19.08 -14.04 -17.17
C LYS A 140 -20.58 -14.08 -17.48
N GLN A 141 -21.20 -12.91 -17.58
CA GLN A 141 -22.65 -12.78 -17.77
C GLN A 141 -23.06 -11.57 -18.64
N VAL A 142 -24.25 -11.63 -19.24
CA VAL A 142 -24.92 -10.50 -19.93
C VAL A 142 -25.96 -9.90 -19.00
N PHE A 143 -26.02 -8.56 -18.95
CA PHE A 143 -27.09 -7.85 -18.27
C PHE A 143 -28.37 -7.84 -19.12
N ASN A 144 -29.47 -8.33 -18.56
CA ASN A 144 -30.79 -8.33 -19.19
C ASN A 144 -31.69 -7.18 -18.69
N GLY A 145 -31.52 -6.76 -17.43
CA GLY A 145 -32.31 -5.69 -16.82
C GLY A 145 -32.10 -5.56 -15.31
N VAL A 146 -32.66 -4.49 -14.74
CA VAL A 146 -32.66 -4.27 -13.28
C VAL A 146 -33.76 -5.10 -12.62
N SER A 147 -33.44 -5.86 -11.57
CA SER A 147 -34.46 -6.37 -10.64
C SER A 147 -34.52 -5.49 -9.41
N LEU A 148 -35.74 -5.15 -8.99
CA LEU A 148 -36.01 -4.36 -7.78
C LEU A 148 -36.71 -5.20 -6.69
N GLY A 149 -36.76 -6.53 -6.84
CA GLY A 149 -37.41 -7.43 -5.88
C GLY A 149 -38.91 -7.20 -5.65
N LEU A 150 -39.58 -6.44 -6.52
CA LEU A 150 -40.98 -6.00 -6.37
C LEU A 150 -42.01 -7.15 -6.41
N ASP A 151 -41.59 -8.32 -6.90
CA ASP A 151 -42.37 -9.55 -6.99
C ASP A 151 -41.95 -10.61 -5.95
N GLY A 152 -41.06 -10.25 -5.01
CA GLY A 152 -40.49 -11.15 -4.03
C GLY A 152 -39.25 -11.92 -4.52
N ALA A 153 -38.70 -11.56 -5.69
CA ALA A 153 -37.36 -11.99 -6.11
C ALA A 153 -36.25 -11.24 -5.35
N ASP A 154 -35.02 -11.76 -5.40
CA ASP A 154 -33.85 -11.09 -4.84
C ASP A 154 -33.55 -9.78 -5.61
N GLU A 155 -33.05 -8.76 -4.90
CA GLU A 155 -32.67 -7.44 -5.47
C GLU A 155 -31.33 -7.51 -6.24
N GLU A 156 -31.20 -8.47 -7.15
CA GLU A 156 -30.02 -8.72 -8.00
C GLU A 156 -30.29 -8.34 -9.45
N ASP A 157 -29.28 -7.90 -10.20
CA ASP A 157 -29.53 -7.60 -11.61
C ASP A 157 -29.95 -8.89 -12.34
N ASP A 158 -30.96 -8.81 -13.21
CA ASP A 158 -31.29 -9.94 -14.09
C ASP A 158 -30.15 -10.10 -15.09
N CYS A 159 -29.33 -11.14 -14.87
CA CYS A 159 -28.20 -11.47 -15.71
C CYS A 159 -28.30 -12.91 -16.21
N SER A 160 -27.84 -13.14 -17.44
CA SER A 160 -27.69 -14.48 -18.01
C SER A 160 -26.23 -14.88 -18.03
N GLY A 161 -25.87 -15.96 -17.34
CA GLY A 161 -24.54 -16.58 -17.43
C GLY A 161 -24.20 -16.99 -18.88
N ILE A 162 -22.96 -16.74 -19.32
CA ILE A 162 -22.46 -17.13 -20.65
C ILE A 162 -21.27 -18.06 -20.46
N PRO A 163 -21.13 -19.16 -21.23
CA PRO A 163 -19.93 -19.99 -21.19
C PRO A 163 -18.64 -19.16 -21.34
N ASP A 164 -17.73 -19.31 -20.39
CA ASP A 164 -16.40 -18.71 -20.42
C ASP A 164 -15.40 -19.75 -20.93
N THR A 165 -14.73 -19.47 -22.04
CA THR A 165 -13.73 -20.38 -22.62
C THR A 165 -12.40 -20.38 -21.88
N THR A 166 -12.16 -19.37 -21.05
CA THR A 166 -10.90 -19.11 -20.36
C THR A 166 -11.03 -19.42 -18.87
N ASN A 167 -12.01 -18.81 -18.20
CA ASN A 167 -12.24 -18.98 -16.77
C ASN A 167 -13.31 -20.05 -16.53
N ASN A 168 -12.97 -21.31 -16.82
CA ASN A 168 -13.84 -22.45 -16.52
C ASN A 168 -13.04 -23.69 -16.12
N ILE A 169 -13.69 -24.58 -15.37
CA ILE A 169 -13.16 -25.90 -15.01
C ILE A 169 -14.22 -26.93 -15.39
N LEU A 170 -13.88 -27.79 -16.36
CA LEU A 170 -14.78 -28.82 -16.89
C LEU A 170 -16.11 -28.25 -17.41
N GLY A 171 -16.09 -27.03 -17.97
CA GLY A 171 -17.28 -26.35 -18.49
C GLY A 171 -18.12 -25.61 -17.44
N VAL A 172 -17.69 -25.61 -16.18
CA VAL A 172 -18.27 -24.79 -15.11
C VAL A 172 -17.47 -23.49 -15.02
N ASN A 173 -18.13 -22.35 -15.23
CA ASN A 173 -17.51 -21.03 -15.16
C ASN A 173 -17.01 -20.74 -13.75
N THR A 174 -15.79 -20.24 -13.65
CA THR A 174 -15.28 -19.56 -12.46
C THR A 174 -15.39 -18.05 -12.65
N ARG A 175 -15.28 -17.28 -11.57
CA ARG A 175 -15.11 -15.81 -11.64
C ARG A 175 -13.96 -15.42 -12.56
N GLN A 176 -14.16 -14.32 -13.30
CA GLN A 176 -13.13 -13.72 -14.16
C GLN A 176 -12.09 -12.98 -13.32
N ASN A 177 -10.90 -12.75 -13.91
CA ASN A 177 -9.78 -12.09 -13.25
C ASN A 177 -9.32 -10.85 -14.02
N THR A 178 -8.98 -9.77 -13.33
CA THR A 178 -8.43 -8.56 -13.93
C THR A 178 -7.04 -8.81 -14.53
N GLY A 179 -6.73 -8.13 -15.63
CA GLY A 179 -5.42 -8.25 -16.30
C GLY A 179 -4.28 -7.50 -15.60
N ARG A 180 -4.52 -6.93 -14.40
CA ARG A 180 -3.54 -6.23 -13.56
C ARG A 180 -3.88 -6.43 -12.10
N ASN A 181 -2.86 -6.38 -11.26
CA ASN A 181 -2.99 -6.29 -9.82
C ASN A 181 -3.71 -5.00 -9.42
N ALA A 182 -4.64 -5.06 -8.46
CA ALA A 182 -5.34 -3.89 -7.97
C ALA A 182 -4.36 -2.99 -7.19
N PRO A 183 -4.16 -1.72 -7.60
CA PRO A 183 -3.36 -0.79 -6.79
C PRO A 183 -4.11 -0.48 -5.49
N HIS A 184 -3.37 -0.22 -4.40
CA HIS A 184 -4.02 0.10 -3.13
C HIS A 184 -4.69 1.49 -3.15
N ALA A 185 -5.91 1.60 -2.58
CA ALA A 185 -6.73 2.82 -2.60
C ALA A 185 -6.29 3.90 -1.59
N VAL A 186 -5.57 3.53 -0.53
CA VAL A 186 -5.08 4.47 0.49
C VAL A 186 -4.07 5.44 -0.14
N ASN A 187 -4.22 6.74 0.13
CA ASN A 187 -3.47 7.84 -0.48
C ASN A 187 -3.66 8.03 -1.99
N ALA A 188 -4.62 7.35 -2.63
CA ALA A 188 -4.80 7.45 -4.08
C ALA A 188 -5.22 8.86 -4.55
N ILE A 189 -5.82 9.66 -3.65
CA ILE A 189 -6.24 11.05 -3.93
C ILE A 189 -5.09 11.94 -4.40
N PHE A 190 -3.85 11.61 -4.05
CA PHE A 190 -2.70 12.43 -4.40
C PHE A 190 -2.16 12.22 -5.81
N TYR A 191 -2.58 11.14 -6.50
CA TYR A 191 -2.12 10.89 -7.87
C TYR A 191 -2.68 11.92 -8.85
N VAL A 192 -1.88 12.29 -9.85
CA VAL A 192 -2.34 13.17 -10.93
C VAL A 192 -3.34 12.43 -11.82
N ASP A 193 -2.95 11.30 -12.41
CA ASP A 193 -3.84 10.36 -13.11
C ASP A 193 -3.92 9.03 -12.33
N ALA A 194 -5.04 8.30 -12.49
CA ALA A 194 -5.31 7.03 -11.82
C ALA A 194 -5.18 5.81 -12.76
N TYR A 195 -5.16 4.61 -12.16
CA TYR A 195 -4.69 3.33 -12.74
C TYR A 195 -3.16 3.25 -12.94
N TRP A 196 -2.65 2.03 -13.17
CA TRP A 196 -1.23 1.77 -13.44
C TRP A 196 -0.69 2.45 -14.70
N ASP A 197 -1.53 2.63 -15.73
CA ASP A 197 -1.17 3.30 -17.00
C ASP A 197 -1.59 4.78 -17.05
N GLY A 198 -2.37 5.25 -16.07
CA GLY A 198 -2.88 6.62 -16.04
C GLY A 198 -4.04 6.89 -16.99
N ARG A 199 -4.79 5.86 -17.40
CA ARG A 199 -5.93 6.03 -18.33
C ARG A 199 -7.12 6.78 -17.72
N ALA A 200 -7.24 6.83 -16.40
CA ALA A 200 -8.23 7.68 -15.73
C ALA A 200 -7.65 9.08 -15.51
N ARG A 201 -8.19 10.04 -16.25
CA ARG A 201 -7.64 11.39 -16.35
C ARG A 201 -7.87 12.20 -15.08
N SER A 202 -6.93 13.07 -14.76
CA SER A 202 -7.03 14.08 -13.70
C SER A 202 -8.19 15.08 -13.85
N GLU A 203 -8.85 15.09 -15.00
CA GLU A 203 -9.96 15.96 -15.35
C GLU A 203 -11.23 15.11 -15.48
N PHE A 204 -12.17 15.21 -14.54
CA PHE A 204 -13.41 14.44 -14.59
C PHE A 204 -14.49 15.16 -15.40
N ASN A 205 -15.20 14.41 -16.25
CA ASN A 205 -16.24 14.93 -17.15
C ASN A 205 -17.68 14.59 -16.71
N GLY A 206 -17.85 13.96 -15.54
CA GLY A 206 -19.17 13.59 -14.99
C GLY A 206 -19.71 12.25 -15.45
N VAL A 207 -19.13 11.62 -16.47
CA VAL A 207 -19.72 10.45 -17.14
C VAL A 207 -18.76 9.26 -17.24
N ASP A 208 -17.50 9.49 -17.60
CA ASP A 208 -16.53 8.43 -17.86
C ASP A 208 -15.09 8.79 -17.44
N SER A 209 -14.17 7.83 -17.63
CA SER A 209 -12.76 7.95 -17.23
C SER A 209 -11.90 8.79 -18.17
N ASN A 210 -12.40 9.14 -19.37
CA ASN A 210 -11.60 9.76 -20.43
C ASN A 210 -11.44 11.28 -20.25
N GLY A 211 -12.17 11.89 -19.32
CA GLY A 211 -12.11 13.33 -19.07
C GLY A 211 -12.38 14.12 -20.35
N ASN A 212 -11.50 15.09 -20.64
CA ASN A 212 -11.56 15.89 -21.86
C ASN A 212 -11.38 15.10 -23.17
N GLY A 213 -10.95 13.83 -23.10
CA GLY A 213 -10.89 12.92 -24.23
C GLY A 213 -12.26 12.51 -24.78
N ASN A 214 -13.35 12.69 -24.01
CA ASN A 214 -14.73 12.54 -24.49
C ASN A 214 -15.46 13.89 -24.48
N PRO A 215 -15.49 14.64 -25.60
CA PRO A 215 -16.19 15.93 -25.68
C PRO A 215 -17.73 15.81 -25.69
N ASN A 216 -18.26 14.58 -25.79
CA ASN A 216 -19.71 14.32 -25.78
C ASN A 216 -20.22 13.93 -24.39
N ALA A 217 -19.35 13.83 -23.37
CA ALA A 217 -19.75 13.60 -21.99
C ALA A 217 -20.53 14.81 -21.46
N MET A 218 -21.82 14.60 -21.20
CA MET A 218 -22.73 15.65 -20.76
C MET A 218 -23.60 15.13 -19.63
N ILE A 219 -23.66 15.88 -18.53
CA ILE A 219 -24.69 15.73 -17.51
C ILE A 219 -25.87 16.65 -17.83
N ARG A 220 -26.89 16.65 -16.98
CA ARG A 220 -28.06 17.54 -17.10
C ARG A 220 -28.24 18.38 -15.84
N LYS A 221 -28.76 19.59 -16.00
CA LYS A 221 -29.16 20.42 -14.86
C LYS A 221 -30.43 21.19 -15.13
N VAL A 222 -31.14 21.53 -14.05
CA VAL A 222 -32.25 22.47 -14.05
C VAL A 222 -31.69 23.88 -14.03
N ASP A 223 -32.04 24.68 -15.04
CA ASP A 223 -31.65 26.09 -15.12
C ASP A 223 -32.52 27.00 -14.25
N ALA A 224 -32.21 28.30 -14.23
CA ALA A 224 -32.95 29.29 -13.43
C ALA A 224 -34.42 29.45 -13.85
N ASP A 225 -34.76 29.08 -15.07
CA ASP A 225 -36.14 29.13 -15.62
C ASP A 225 -36.89 27.80 -15.39
N GLY A 226 -36.23 26.79 -14.80
CA GLY A 226 -36.78 25.47 -14.54
C GLY A 226 -36.67 24.49 -15.72
N ASN A 227 -35.96 24.85 -16.79
CA ASN A 227 -35.74 23.94 -17.92
C ASN A 227 -34.58 23.00 -17.65
N ILE A 228 -34.63 21.80 -18.24
CA ILE A 228 -33.51 20.85 -18.16
C ILE A 228 -32.62 21.03 -19.37
N ILE A 229 -31.37 21.40 -19.12
CA ILE A 229 -30.38 21.65 -20.14
C ILE A 229 -29.20 20.69 -20.00
N PRO A 230 -28.60 20.22 -21.11
CA PRO A 230 -27.35 19.49 -21.06
C PRO A 230 -26.22 20.45 -20.61
N CYS A 231 -25.32 19.96 -19.77
CA CYS A 231 -24.18 20.70 -19.25
C CYS A 231 -22.93 19.83 -19.30
N GLY A 232 -21.89 20.29 -20.00
CA GLY A 232 -20.57 19.68 -19.90
C GLY A 232 -19.91 20.11 -18.60
N ILE A 233 -19.11 19.23 -18.00
CA ILE A 233 -18.30 19.56 -16.82
C ILE A 233 -16.85 19.18 -17.06
N THR A 234 -15.94 19.92 -16.44
CA THR A 234 -14.53 19.56 -16.31
C THR A 234 -14.14 19.89 -14.88
N MET A 235 -13.71 18.89 -14.12
CA MET A 235 -13.25 19.06 -12.75
C MET A 235 -11.78 18.67 -12.66
N ASP A 236 -10.92 19.61 -12.31
CA ASP A 236 -9.49 19.36 -12.12
C ASP A 236 -9.25 18.50 -10.86
N ARG A 237 -8.10 17.83 -10.80
CA ARG A 237 -7.70 17.00 -9.64
C ARG A 237 -8.74 15.93 -9.27
N ALA A 238 -9.44 15.40 -10.27
CA ALA A 238 -10.56 14.50 -10.10
C ALA A 238 -10.31 13.09 -10.65
N ALA A 239 -9.06 12.64 -10.66
CA ALA A 239 -8.68 11.32 -11.19
C ALA A 239 -9.45 10.16 -10.54
N LEU A 240 -9.75 10.26 -9.25
CA LEU A 240 -10.55 9.25 -8.54
C LEU A 240 -12.02 9.23 -8.97
N ALA A 241 -12.61 10.38 -9.29
CA ALA A 241 -13.94 10.43 -9.88
C ALA A 241 -13.94 9.81 -11.29
N SER A 242 -12.93 10.14 -12.10
CA SER A 242 -12.73 9.52 -13.42
C SER A 242 -12.51 8.00 -13.32
N GLN A 243 -11.73 7.55 -12.34
CA GLN A 243 -11.40 6.13 -12.15
C GLN A 243 -12.63 5.32 -11.72
N SER A 244 -13.36 5.82 -10.72
CA SER A 244 -14.44 5.09 -10.05
C SER A 244 -15.66 4.85 -10.92
N VAL A 245 -15.81 5.56 -12.05
CA VAL A 245 -16.92 5.38 -12.99
C VAL A 245 -16.70 4.29 -14.05
N ALA A 246 -15.57 3.57 -14.03
CA ALA A 246 -15.33 2.46 -14.97
C ALA A 246 -15.68 1.07 -14.39
N PRO A 247 -15.20 0.69 -13.18
CA PRO A 247 -15.42 -0.67 -12.65
C PRO A 247 -16.89 -1.09 -12.52
N PRO A 248 -17.84 -0.22 -12.09
CA PRO A 248 -19.24 -0.60 -11.93
C PRO A 248 -19.96 -1.02 -13.22
N LEU A 249 -19.40 -0.74 -14.40
CA LEU A 249 -19.93 -1.15 -15.71
C LEU A 249 -19.03 -2.18 -16.42
N SER A 250 -17.95 -2.60 -15.80
CA SER A 250 -16.97 -3.52 -16.38
C SER A 250 -17.50 -4.95 -16.35
N GLY A 251 -17.56 -5.58 -17.54
CA GLY A 251 -17.97 -6.97 -17.76
C GLY A 251 -17.10 -8.03 -17.07
N VAL A 252 -15.93 -7.62 -16.57
CA VAL A 252 -14.97 -8.47 -15.85
C VAL A 252 -15.03 -8.17 -14.36
N GLU A 253 -15.10 -6.89 -13.97
CA GLU A 253 -14.95 -6.49 -12.57
C GLU A 253 -16.26 -6.58 -11.79
N MET A 254 -17.30 -5.84 -12.15
CA MET A 254 -18.51 -5.68 -11.30
C MET A 254 -19.85 -5.90 -12.02
N SER A 255 -19.90 -5.83 -13.36
CA SER A 255 -21.16 -5.78 -14.09
C SER A 255 -21.38 -6.92 -15.09
N GLY A 256 -22.64 -7.32 -15.28
CA GLY A 256 -23.02 -8.00 -16.51
C GLY A 256 -22.76 -7.10 -17.72
N THR A 257 -22.31 -7.70 -18.83
CA THR A 257 -21.99 -6.94 -20.06
C THR A 257 -23.26 -6.26 -20.59
N GLY A 258 -23.19 -4.94 -20.83
CA GLY A 258 -24.28 -4.16 -21.43
C GLY A 258 -25.05 -3.26 -20.45
N ARG A 259 -24.82 -3.37 -19.14
CA ARG A 259 -25.37 -2.46 -18.14
C ARG A 259 -24.85 -1.03 -18.34
N ASN A 260 -25.70 -0.04 -18.08
CA ASN A 260 -25.33 1.38 -18.14
C ASN A 260 -25.56 2.10 -16.79
N TRP A 261 -25.14 3.37 -16.73
CA TRP A 261 -25.22 4.19 -15.51
C TRP A 261 -26.64 4.48 -15.04
N HIS A 262 -27.60 4.59 -15.96
CA HIS A 262 -29.00 4.83 -15.60
C HIS A 262 -29.63 3.59 -14.98
N ASP A 263 -29.25 2.39 -15.43
CA ASP A 263 -29.65 1.12 -14.83
C ASP A 263 -29.13 0.99 -13.39
N LEU A 264 -27.83 1.26 -13.19
CA LEU A 264 -27.22 1.22 -11.86
C LEU A 264 -27.85 2.30 -10.94
N GLY A 265 -28.04 3.52 -11.45
CA GLY A 265 -28.73 4.58 -10.71
C GLY A 265 -30.16 4.20 -10.32
N LYS A 266 -30.91 3.60 -11.24
CA LYS A 266 -32.26 3.07 -11.00
C LYS A 266 -32.26 2.03 -9.90
N LYS A 267 -31.31 1.09 -9.90
CA LYS A 267 -31.17 0.10 -8.83
C LYS A 267 -30.86 0.78 -7.49
N MET A 268 -29.77 1.53 -7.43
CA MET A 268 -29.28 2.10 -6.18
C MET A 268 -30.28 3.08 -5.56
N CYS A 269 -31.04 3.85 -6.35
CA CYS A 269 -32.07 4.74 -5.82
C CYS A 269 -33.30 4.00 -5.24
N ASN A 270 -33.46 2.70 -5.48
CA ASN A 270 -34.61 1.91 -5.05
C ASN A 270 -34.29 0.83 -4.00
N VAL A 271 -33.02 0.48 -3.80
CA VAL A 271 -32.59 -0.46 -2.74
C VAL A 271 -32.27 0.25 -1.43
N THR A 272 -32.32 -0.49 -0.32
CA THR A 272 -31.81 0.03 0.96
C THR A 272 -30.27 0.01 0.94
N PRO A 273 -29.58 1.11 1.28
CA PRO A 273 -28.12 1.13 1.34
C PRO A 273 -27.57 0.06 2.27
N LEU A 274 -26.58 -0.69 1.80
CA LEU A 274 -25.88 -1.75 2.53
C LEU A 274 -26.83 -2.85 3.08
N SER A 275 -27.99 -3.09 2.45
CA SER A 275 -29.02 -4.04 2.94
C SER A 275 -28.50 -5.47 3.13
N ARG A 276 -27.38 -5.82 2.48
CA ARG A 276 -26.75 -7.14 2.56
C ARG A 276 -25.71 -7.26 3.66
N GLN A 277 -25.38 -6.16 4.35
CA GLN A 277 -24.17 -6.01 5.17
C GLN A 277 -24.50 -5.35 6.50
N GLN A 278 -23.81 -5.75 7.55
CA GLN A 278 -23.86 -5.04 8.83
C GLN A 278 -22.95 -3.81 8.84
N VAL A 279 -23.34 -2.79 9.60
CA VAL A 279 -22.56 -1.57 9.82
C VAL A 279 -22.42 -1.36 11.32
N SER A 280 -21.20 -1.10 11.79
CA SER A 280 -20.99 -0.87 13.22
C SER A 280 -21.71 0.41 13.66
N PRO A 281 -22.45 0.42 14.78
CA PRO A 281 -22.98 1.66 15.36
C PRO A 281 -21.88 2.68 15.73
N THR A 282 -20.63 2.22 15.85
CA THR A 282 -19.44 3.04 16.11
C THR A 282 -18.64 3.36 14.85
N ASP A 283 -19.12 3.01 13.65
CA ASP A 283 -18.51 3.42 12.38
C ASP A 283 -18.41 4.95 12.31
N SER A 284 -17.26 5.45 11.86
CA SER A 284 -16.88 6.86 11.92
C SER A 284 -17.73 7.79 11.05
N ARG A 285 -18.43 7.25 10.04
CA ARG A 285 -19.27 8.01 9.10
C ARG A 285 -20.70 7.49 9.02
N LEU A 286 -20.88 6.18 9.02
CA LEU A 286 -22.18 5.54 8.80
C LEU A 286 -22.88 5.10 10.09
N GLY A 287 -22.19 5.12 11.24
CA GLY A 287 -22.70 4.57 12.50
C GLY A 287 -24.02 5.20 12.95
N ALA A 288 -24.25 6.49 12.65
CA ALA A 288 -25.50 7.18 12.96
C ALA A 288 -26.73 6.65 12.18
N TYR A 289 -26.50 6.00 11.03
CA TYR A 289 -27.55 5.41 10.20
C TYR A 289 -27.63 3.88 10.35
N ALA A 290 -26.69 3.23 11.03
CA ALA A 290 -26.67 1.79 11.20
C ALA A 290 -27.98 1.27 11.83
N VAL A 291 -28.57 0.23 11.23
CA VAL A 291 -29.83 -0.35 11.71
C VAL A 291 -29.61 -1.15 13.01
N PRO A 292 -30.22 -0.76 14.15
CA PRO A 292 -29.87 -1.33 15.46
C PRO A 292 -30.66 -2.61 15.85
N ALA A 293 -31.63 -3.05 15.03
CA ALA A 293 -32.53 -4.17 15.36
C ALA A 293 -32.92 -4.97 14.11
N GLY A 294 -33.28 -6.26 14.29
CA GLY A 294 -33.52 -7.19 13.19
C GLY A 294 -32.30 -8.06 12.92
N ASP A 295 -31.93 -8.25 11.66
CA ASP A 295 -30.67 -8.88 11.25
C ASP A 295 -29.47 -7.90 11.33
N GLY A 296 -29.73 -6.62 11.62
CA GLY A 296 -28.73 -5.57 11.81
C GLY A 296 -28.11 -5.07 10.51
N LYS A 297 -28.72 -5.36 9.36
CA LYS A 297 -28.19 -5.01 8.05
C LYS A 297 -28.75 -3.69 7.52
N GLY A 298 -27.94 -3.00 6.73
CA GLY A 298 -28.30 -1.77 6.02
C GLY A 298 -28.29 -0.50 6.87
N LEU A 299 -28.69 0.59 6.22
CA LEU A 299 -28.79 1.93 6.79
C LEU A 299 -30.25 2.42 6.86
N ASN A 300 -30.58 3.16 7.92
CA ASN A 300 -31.86 3.84 8.11
C ASN A 300 -31.90 5.21 7.40
N ILE A 301 -31.52 5.22 6.12
CA ILE A 301 -31.56 6.35 5.19
C ILE A 301 -31.56 5.78 3.77
N SER A 302 -32.21 6.43 2.81
CA SER A 302 -32.19 6.01 1.40
C SER A 302 -31.04 6.66 0.61
N TYR A 303 -30.61 6.03 -0.49
CA TYR A 303 -29.64 6.65 -1.41
C TYR A 303 -30.17 7.97 -2.01
N VAL A 304 -31.48 8.06 -2.26
CA VAL A 304 -32.12 9.31 -2.72
C VAL A 304 -31.90 10.44 -1.71
N GLU A 305 -32.16 10.19 -0.43
CA GLU A 305 -31.92 11.17 0.64
C GLU A 305 -30.43 11.50 0.80
N MET A 306 -29.54 10.51 0.72
CA MET A 306 -28.10 10.74 0.78
C MET A 306 -27.62 11.64 -0.38
N ILE A 307 -28.11 11.42 -1.61
CA ILE A 307 -27.80 12.27 -2.77
C ILE A 307 -28.36 13.68 -2.57
N GLN A 308 -29.60 13.81 -2.11
CA GLN A 308 -30.23 15.12 -1.86
C GLN A 308 -29.49 15.93 -0.77
N ASN A 309 -28.98 15.25 0.25
CA ASN A 309 -28.20 15.86 1.32
C ASN A 309 -26.78 16.26 0.84
N ALA A 310 -26.20 15.51 -0.08
CA ALA A 310 -24.82 15.72 -0.56
C ALA A 310 -24.70 16.71 -1.72
N PHE A 311 -25.66 16.76 -2.64
CA PHE A 311 -25.51 17.45 -3.92
C PHE A 311 -26.55 18.54 -4.17
N ARG A 312 -26.16 19.56 -4.94
CA ARG A 312 -27.04 20.68 -5.29
C ARG A 312 -28.28 20.21 -6.05
N SER A 313 -29.43 20.80 -5.71
CA SER A 313 -30.74 20.43 -6.25
C SER A 313 -30.86 20.58 -7.76
N GLU A 314 -30.07 21.46 -8.38
CA GLU A 314 -30.05 21.67 -9.83
C GLU A 314 -29.77 20.38 -10.62
N TYR A 315 -29.11 19.39 -10.01
CA TYR A 315 -28.71 18.16 -10.67
C TYR A 315 -29.66 16.97 -10.44
N TRP A 316 -30.69 17.10 -9.61
CA TRP A 316 -31.61 16.00 -9.29
C TRP A 316 -33.08 16.42 -9.15
N ASN A 317 -33.36 17.70 -8.87
CA ASN A 317 -34.69 18.18 -8.51
C ASN A 317 -35.54 18.52 -9.74
N SER A 318 -36.09 17.49 -10.38
CA SER A 318 -37.07 17.64 -11.46
C SER A 318 -38.04 16.47 -11.47
N ASP A 319 -39.26 16.72 -11.97
CA ASP A 319 -40.25 15.68 -12.25
C ASP A 319 -40.15 15.13 -13.68
N ALA A 320 -39.18 15.58 -14.49
CA ALA A 320 -39.00 15.06 -15.84
C ALA A 320 -38.56 13.58 -15.84
N LEU A 321 -39.09 12.84 -16.81
CA LEU A 321 -38.82 11.44 -17.07
C LEU A 321 -38.03 11.30 -18.36
N PHE A 322 -37.06 10.41 -18.35
CA PHE A 322 -36.16 10.13 -19.45
C PHE A 322 -36.23 8.66 -19.87
N ASP A 323 -35.99 8.38 -21.14
CA ASP A 323 -35.71 7.02 -21.61
C ASP A 323 -34.23 6.64 -21.40
N SER A 324 -33.86 5.41 -21.78
CA SER A 324 -32.48 4.90 -21.68
C SER A 324 -31.47 5.64 -22.58
N ASN A 325 -31.92 6.43 -23.56
CA ASN A 325 -31.06 7.31 -24.36
C ASN A 325 -30.95 8.73 -23.77
N GLY A 326 -31.58 8.97 -22.62
CA GLY A 326 -31.68 10.28 -21.99
C GLY A 326 -32.64 11.23 -22.70
N ALA A 327 -33.52 10.77 -23.59
CA ALA A 327 -34.53 11.62 -24.20
C ALA A 327 -35.65 11.90 -23.21
N HIS A 328 -36.10 13.16 -23.13
CA HIS A 328 -37.25 13.53 -22.29
C HIS A 328 -38.53 12.93 -22.86
N ILE A 329 -39.25 12.13 -22.07
CA ILE A 329 -40.45 11.37 -22.49
C ILE A 329 -41.72 11.79 -21.75
N GLY A 330 -41.62 12.63 -20.72
CA GLY A 330 -42.77 13.10 -19.95
C GLY A 330 -42.38 13.64 -18.58
N ASN A 331 -43.36 13.86 -17.71
CA ASN A 331 -43.15 14.30 -16.33
C ASN A 331 -43.98 13.42 -15.37
N GLY A 332 -43.51 13.23 -14.14
CA GLY A 332 -44.17 12.49 -13.09
C GLY A 332 -43.23 11.53 -12.34
N THR A 333 -43.79 10.44 -11.85
CA THR A 333 -43.04 9.34 -11.23
C THR A 333 -42.80 8.26 -12.28
N PRO A 334 -41.59 7.66 -12.36
CA PRO A 334 -41.35 6.55 -13.27
C PRO A 334 -42.35 5.41 -13.10
N ASP A 335 -43.04 5.03 -14.18
CA ASP A 335 -43.93 3.88 -14.26
C ASP A 335 -43.24 2.75 -15.05
N GLY A 336 -42.32 2.06 -14.37
CA GLY A 336 -41.53 0.96 -14.94
C GLY A 336 -40.01 1.16 -14.90
N LEU A 337 -39.30 0.18 -15.45
CA LEU A 337 -37.83 0.10 -15.46
C LEU A 337 -37.18 0.94 -16.57
N GLU A 338 -37.94 1.25 -17.63
CA GLU A 338 -37.46 2.00 -18.82
C GLU A 338 -37.67 3.52 -18.71
N GLN A 339 -38.07 4.01 -17.53
CA GLN A 339 -38.27 5.43 -17.26
C GLN A 339 -37.34 5.85 -16.13
N PHE A 340 -36.58 6.92 -16.37
CA PHE A 340 -35.53 7.38 -15.48
C PHE A 340 -35.78 8.81 -15.01
N THR A 341 -35.48 9.10 -13.76
CA THR A 341 -35.47 10.45 -13.19
C THR A 341 -34.21 11.22 -13.59
N LEU A 342 -34.20 12.53 -13.37
CA LEU A 342 -32.97 13.33 -13.53
C LEU A 342 -31.82 12.82 -12.64
N MET A 343 -32.13 12.32 -11.43
CA MET A 343 -31.14 11.77 -10.51
C MET A 343 -30.46 10.52 -11.10
N GLU A 344 -31.24 9.60 -11.65
CA GLU A 344 -30.75 8.37 -12.29
C GLU A 344 -29.98 8.67 -13.58
N GLN A 345 -30.39 9.72 -14.31
CA GLN A 345 -29.66 10.20 -15.49
C GLN A 345 -28.27 10.74 -15.15
N ASN A 346 -28.12 11.42 -14.02
CA ASN A 346 -26.85 11.99 -13.56
C ASN A 346 -26.07 11.06 -12.60
N PHE A 347 -26.47 9.80 -12.45
CA PHE A 347 -25.95 8.95 -11.39
C PHE A 347 -24.43 8.73 -11.44
N SER A 348 -23.83 8.68 -12.64
CA SER A 348 -22.37 8.61 -12.82
C SER A 348 -21.63 9.77 -12.13
N MET A 349 -22.20 10.98 -12.16
CA MET A 349 -21.62 12.16 -11.53
C MET A 349 -21.70 12.04 -10.01
N PHE A 350 -22.88 11.66 -9.48
CA PHE A 350 -23.04 11.48 -8.04
C PHE A 350 -22.12 10.39 -7.50
N TRP A 351 -22.02 9.25 -8.21
CA TRP A 351 -21.11 8.17 -7.91
C TRP A 351 -19.65 8.66 -7.89
N GLY A 352 -19.16 9.20 -9.01
CA GLY A 352 -17.76 9.60 -9.14
C GLY A 352 -17.34 10.63 -8.10
N LEU A 353 -18.18 11.63 -7.84
CA LEU A 353 -17.87 12.66 -6.84
C LEU A 353 -17.97 12.15 -5.42
N ALA A 354 -18.95 11.31 -5.09
CA ALA A 354 -19.06 10.73 -3.76
C ALA A 354 -17.87 9.82 -3.44
N ILE A 355 -17.47 8.94 -4.37
CA ILE A 355 -16.29 8.08 -4.21
C ILE A 355 -15.02 8.92 -4.07
N LEU A 356 -14.82 9.95 -4.91
CA LEU A 356 -13.69 10.88 -4.75
C LEU A 356 -13.67 11.53 -3.36
N CYS A 357 -14.83 11.99 -2.87
CA CYS A 357 -14.92 12.62 -1.55
C CYS A 357 -14.55 11.63 -0.44
N TYR A 358 -15.06 10.41 -0.50
CA TYR A 358 -14.71 9.36 0.47
C TYR A 358 -13.22 8.99 0.41
N GLU A 359 -12.69 8.68 -0.77
CA GLU A 359 -11.28 8.32 -0.94
C GLU A 359 -10.32 9.47 -0.58
N SER A 360 -10.77 10.72 -0.65
CA SER A 360 -9.99 11.87 -0.15
C SER A 360 -9.75 11.84 1.37
N THR A 361 -10.51 11.03 2.10
CA THR A 361 -10.33 10.83 3.55
C THR A 361 -9.37 9.69 3.87
N LEU A 362 -9.10 8.77 2.93
CA LEU A 362 -8.26 7.59 3.13
C LEU A 362 -6.76 7.95 3.05
N VAL A 363 -6.32 8.81 3.97
CA VAL A 363 -4.96 9.36 4.03
C VAL A 363 -4.17 8.72 5.17
N SER A 364 -3.13 7.99 4.80
CA SER A 364 -2.15 7.38 5.71
C SER A 364 -0.96 8.32 5.87
N ASN A 365 -0.90 8.99 7.02
CA ASN A 365 0.05 10.04 7.35
C ASN A 365 0.55 9.99 8.80
N GLN A 366 0.39 8.84 9.47
CA GLN A 366 0.84 8.57 10.83
C GLN A 366 1.66 7.28 10.86
N THR A 367 2.63 7.19 9.95
CA THR A 367 3.60 6.08 9.93
C THR A 367 4.75 6.37 10.90
N ARG A 368 5.51 5.35 11.29
CA ARG A 368 6.76 5.57 12.06
C ARG A 368 7.74 6.47 11.32
N PHE A 369 7.74 6.43 9.99
CA PHE A 369 8.51 7.37 9.17
C PHE A 369 7.98 8.82 9.26
N ASP A 370 6.67 9.05 9.37
CA ASP A 370 6.12 10.39 9.61
C ASP A 370 6.53 10.94 10.98
N GLU A 371 6.53 10.09 12.02
CA GLU A 371 7.01 10.47 13.34
C GLU A 371 8.51 10.82 13.33
N TYR A 372 9.31 10.04 12.62
CA TYR A 372 10.73 10.31 12.41
C TYR A 372 10.94 11.66 11.72
N LEU A 373 10.24 11.93 10.62
CA LEU A 373 10.28 13.22 9.92
C LEU A 373 9.77 14.38 10.78
N ALA A 374 8.92 14.11 11.78
CA ALA A 374 8.44 15.10 12.75
C ALA A 374 9.45 15.37 13.89
N GLY A 375 10.56 14.62 13.93
CA GLY A 375 11.65 14.78 14.89
C GLY A 375 11.72 13.71 15.99
N ASN A 376 10.85 12.68 15.96
CA ASN A 376 10.98 11.53 16.84
C ASN A 376 12.01 10.54 16.28
N GLU A 377 13.29 10.76 16.57
CA GLU A 377 14.38 9.91 16.04
C GLU A 377 14.28 8.44 16.47
N ASN A 378 13.59 8.16 17.58
CA ASN A 378 13.36 6.81 18.10
C ASN A 378 12.18 6.08 17.43
N ALA A 379 11.44 6.74 16.54
CA ALA A 379 10.32 6.10 15.85
C ALA A 379 10.78 4.98 14.88
N LEU A 380 12.00 5.08 14.35
CA LEU A 380 12.60 4.03 13.52
C LEU A 380 13.60 3.22 14.33
N THR A 381 13.69 1.92 14.04
CA THR A 381 14.82 1.09 14.47
C THR A 381 16.12 1.49 13.75
N PRO A 382 17.32 1.14 14.26
CA PRO A 382 18.58 1.31 13.55
C PRO A 382 18.57 0.57 12.22
N GLU A 383 18.06 -0.66 12.18
CA GLU A 383 17.90 -1.38 10.92
C GLU A 383 17.02 -0.60 9.91
N GLU A 384 15.90 -0.03 10.37
CA GLU A 384 15.01 0.78 9.53
C GLU A 384 15.64 2.12 9.12
N GLU A 385 16.38 2.79 10.00
CA GLU A 385 17.12 4.00 9.69
C GLU A 385 18.26 3.73 8.70
N ASN A 386 18.94 2.59 8.83
CA ASN A 386 19.94 2.15 7.87
C ASN A 386 19.28 1.81 6.51
N GLY A 387 18.15 1.10 6.52
CA GLY A 387 17.36 0.84 5.33
C GLY A 387 16.90 2.11 4.62
N MET A 388 16.47 3.11 5.39
CA MET A 388 16.14 4.45 4.92
C MET A 388 17.37 5.12 4.29
N ASP A 389 18.53 5.07 4.95
CA ASP A 389 19.74 5.61 4.37
C ASP A 389 20.11 4.91 3.06
N VAL A 390 20.04 3.58 3.01
CA VAL A 390 20.24 2.80 1.78
C VAL A 390 19.27 3.24 0.69
N PHE A 391 18.00 3.48 1.03
CA PHE A 391 16.95 3.93 0.11
C PHE A 391 17.21 5.33 -0.48
N TYR A 392 17.76 6.26 0.31
CA TYR A 392 17.95 7.66 -0.11
C TYR A 392 19.38 8.02 -0.56
N SER A 393 20.39 7.53 0.14
CA SER A 393 21.80 7.99 0.06
C SER A 393 22.79 6.85 -0.17
N GLY A 394 22.49 5.63 0.26
CA GLY A 394 23.42 4.50 0.33
C GLY A 394 23.76 3.85 -1.01
N GLY A 395 23.70 4.58 -2.13
CA GLY A 395 24.10 4.08 -3.45
C GLY A 395 22.99 3.38 -4.23
N THR A 396 21.78 3.24 -3.67
CA THR A 396 20.59 2.93 -4.46
C THR A 396 20.08 4.17 -5.22
N LYS A 397 18.97 4.01 -5.92
CA LYS A 397 18.27 5.08 -6.65
C LYS A 397 16.77 5.07 -6.37
N CYS A 398 16.32 4.43 -5.28
CA CYS A 398 14.91 4.26 -4.97
C CYS A 398 14.19 5.61 -4.86
N SER A 399 14.78 6.54 -4.09
CA SER A 399 14.26 7.89 -3.86
C SER A 399 14.16 8.78 -5.12
N LYS A 400 14.82 8.40 -6.22
CA LYS A 400 14.76 9.16 -7.49
C LYS A 400 13.37 9.09 -8.12
N CYS A 401 12.70 7.94 -8.00
CA CYS A 401 11.32 7.79 -8.47
C CYS A 401 10.31 7.81 -7.31
N HIS A 402 10.70 7.27 -6.15
CA HIS A 402 9.91 7.27 -4.93
C HIS A 402 10.25 8.51 -4.08
N SER A 403 9.90 9.69 -4.59
CA SER A 403 10.25 10.98 -3.99
C SER A 403 9.15 11.57 -3.11
N GLY A 404 9.55 12.52 -2.26
CA GLY A 404 8.66 13.32 -1.43
C GLY A 404 7.96 12.55 -0.30
N PRO A 405 7.04 13.20 0.43
CA PRO A 405 6.34 12.61 1.56
C PRO A 405 5.46 11.40 1.18
N LEU A 406 5.05 11.29 -0.09
CA LEU A 406 4.25 10.18 -0.60
C LEU A 406 5.10 9.06 -1.22
N LEU A 407 6.42 9.23 -1.33
CA LEU A 407 7.30 8.24 -1.95
C LEU A 407 6.85 7.89 -3.38
N SER A 408 6.44 8.90 -4.16
CA SER A 408 5.98 8.74 -5.55
C SER A 408 6.06 10.05 -6.34
N ALA A 409 6.79 10.01 -7.45
CA ALA A 409 6.87 11.09 -8.43
C ALA A 409 5.58 11.32 -9.25
N ALA A 410 4.56 10.46 -9.11
CA ALA A 410 3.31 10.53 -9.89
C ALA A 410 2.20 11.36 -9.21
N THR A 411 2.57 12.20 -8.24
CA THR A 411 1.65 12.92 -7.35
C THR A 411 1.62 14.41 -7.64
N TRP A 412 0.51 15.07 -7.27
CA TRP A 412 0.35 16.52 -7.44
C TRP A 412 1.43 17.34 -6.72
N GLY A 413 1.89 16.87 -5.55
CA GLY A 413 2.95 17.53 -4.78
C GLY A 413 4.29 17.50 -5.50
N GLU A 414 4.57 16.45 -6.26
CA GLU A 414 5.82 16.27 -6.99
C GLU A 414 5.76 16.80 -8.43
N LEU A 415 4.58 17.00 -9.02
CA LEU A 415 4.44 17.32 -10.45
C LEU A 415 5.34 18.49 -10.89
N ASN A 416 5.37 19.58 -10.11
CA ASN A 416 6.10 20.80 -10.46
C ASN A 416 7.33 21.07 -9.56
N THR A 417 7.81 20.07 -8.84
CA THR A 417 9.08 20.17 -8.11
C THR A 417 10.26 19.89 -9.06
N ASP A 418 11.31 20.69 -8.94
CA ASP A 418 12.58 20.44 -9.62
C ASP A 418 13.30 19.28 -8.90
N THR A 419 13.29 18.12 -9.54
CA THR A 419 13.75 16.84 -8.99
C THR A 419 14.56 16.11 -10.05
N ASP A 420 15.23 15.01 -9.69
CA ASP A 420 15.98 14.19 -10.66
C ASP A 420 15.10 13.56 -11.76
N VAL A 421 13.78 13.59 -11.62
CA VAL A 421 12.81 13.11 -12.63
C VAL A 421 12.19 14.24 -13.45
N GLY A 422 12.75 15.46 -13.38
CA GLY A 422 12.31 16.62 -14.14
C GLY A 422 11.15 17.39 -13.51
N ILE A 423 10.68 18.43 -14.19
CA ILE A 423 9.66 19.36 -13.70
C ILE A 423 8.53 19.55 -14.72
N GLY A 424 7.28 19.38 -14.27
CA GLY A 424 6.09 19.43 -15.10
C GLY A 424 5.61 18.05 -15.55
N PRO A 425 4.53 17.99 -16.36
CA PRO A 425 3.89 16.74 -16.74
C PRO A 425 4.66 15.94 -17.79
N VAL A 426 5.42 16.59 -18.67
CA VAL A 426 6.24 15.94 -19.70
C VAL A 426 7.69 16.21 -19.35
N VAL A 427 8.47 15.14 -19.20
CA VAL A 427 9.86 15.17 -18.72
C VAL A 427 10.79 14.38 -19.61
N THR A 428 12.08 14.69 -19.53
CA THR A 428 13.14 13.94 -20.18
C THR A 428 13.36 12.67 -19.39
N VAL A 429 13.21 11.54 -20.07
CA VAL A 429 13.35 10.20 -19.50
C VAL A 429 14.68 9.64 -19.96
N GLU A 430 15.59 9.50 -19.01
CA GLU A 430 16.91 8.94 -19.25
C GLU A 430 16.87 7.41 -19.16
N THR A 431 17.34 6.73 -20.20
CA THR A 431 17.28 5.25 -20.29
C THR A 431 18.67 4.66 -20.34
N ASN A 432 18.80 3.33 -20.24
CA ASN A 432 20.10 2.66 -20.46
C ASN A 432 20.57 2.75 -21.93
N GLY A 433 19.73 3.26 -22.84
CA GLY A 433 20.03 3.47 -24.25
C GLY A 433 19.95 4.94 -24.64
N THR A 434 19.17 5.25 -25.68
CA THR A 434 18.93 6.64 -26.10
C THR A 434 17.86 7.27 -25.24
N ASP A 435 18.18 8.39 -24.60
CA ASP A 435 17.23 9.22 -23.84
C ASP A 435 16.05 9.70 -24.71
N GLY A 436 14.98 10.09 -24.05
CA GLY A 436 13.78 10.57 -24.72
C GLY A 436 12.92 11.46 -23.84
N TYR A 437 11.66 11.60 -24.20
CA TYR A 437 10.67 12.27 -23.37
C TYR A 437 9.60 11.27 -22.94
N GLY A 438 8.92 11.55 -21.83
CA GLY A 438 7.83 10.75 -21.32
C GLY A 438 7.01 11.52 -20.31
N ASP A 439 6.03 10.84 -19.72
CA ASP A 439 5.12 11.45 -18.75
C ASP A 439 5.67 11.25 -17.33
N LYS A 440 5.77 12.34 -16.55
CA LYS A 440 6.39 12.32 -15.23
C LYS A 440 5.71 11.31 -14.30
N GLY A 441 6.52 10.52 -13.59
CA GLY A 441 6.03 9.50 -12.66
C GLY A 441 5.62 8.19 -13.34
N TYR A 442 5.87 8.01 -14.64
CA TYR A 442 5.66 6.75 -15.36
C TYR A 442 6.99 6.23 -15.90
N PHE A 443 7.38 5.04 -15.45
CA PHE A 443 8.68 4.47 -15.82
C PHE A 443 8.57 3.01 -16.21
N ASN A 444 9.36 2.60 -17.21
CA ASN A 444 9.61 1.20 -17.50
C ASN A 444 10.80 0.73 -16.67
N ILE A 445 10.57 -0.25 -15.79
CA ILE A 445 11.57 -0.84 -14.90
C ILE A 445 11.91 -2.30 -15.27
N GLY A 446 11.44 -2.79 -16.41
CA GLY A 446 11.77 -4.13 -16.89
C GLY A 446 11.07 -5.29 -16.17
N VAL A 447 9.81 -5.10 -15.72
CA VAL A 447 8.98 -6.18 -15.13
C VAL A 447 8.58 -7.22 -16.18
N ARG A 448 8.21 -6.78 -17.38
CA ARG A 448 7.92 -7.61 -18.57
C ARG A 448 8.50 -6.95 -19.82
N PRO A 449 8.73 -7.70 -20.90
CA PRO A 449 8.99 -7.11 -22.21
C PRO A 449 7.88 -6.15 -22.63
N SER A 450 8.26 -5.01 -23.19
CA SER A 450 7.35 -3.96 -23.66
C SER A 450 6.36 -4.41 -24.75
N GLY A 451 6.70 -5.48 -25.47
CA GLY A 451 5.81 -6.12 -26.45
C GLY A 451 4.70 -6.98 -25.85
N GLU A 452 4.80 -7.34 -24.56
CA GLU A 452 3.79 -8.11 -23.84
C GLU A 452 2.92 -7.22 -22.95
N ASP A 453 3.49 -6.18 -22.35
CA ASP A 453 2.71 -5.12 -21.68
C ASP A 453 3.24 -3.74 -22.07
N VAL A 454 2.44 -3.05 -22.87
CA VAL A 454 2.76 -1.73 -23.41
C VAL A 454 2.58 -0.59 -22.40
N GLY A 455 1.91 -0.85 -21.27
CA GLY A 455 1.72 0.13 -20.19
C GLY A 455 1.05 1.43 -20.65
N ARG A 456 1.59 2.57 -20.23
CA ARG A 456 1.07 3.92 -20.52
C ARG A 456 0.93 4.21 -22.01
N ALA A 457 1.77 3.63 -22.87
CA ALA A 457 1.63 3.82 -24.31
C ALA A 457 0.27 3.33 -24.87
N ALA A 458 -0.41 2.39 -24.18
CA ALA A 458 -1.76 1.95 -24.57
C ALA A 458 -2.82 3.05 -24.48
N VAL A 459 -2.59 4.08 -23.66
CA VAL A 459 -3.50 5.23 -23.53
C VAL A 459 -3.50 6.09 -24.81
N GLY A 460 -2.44 6.00 -25.62
CA GLY A 460 -2.37 6.61 -26.95
C GLY A 460 -2.37 8.15 -26.93
N ASP A 461 -3.27 8.74 -27.71
CA ASP A 461 -3.34 10.19 -27.94
C ASP A 461 -3.74 11.00 -26.69
N GLN A 462 -4.21 10.33 -25.64
CA GLN A 462 -4.61 10.95 -24.37
C GLN A 462 -3.47 11.04 -23.33
N THR A 463 -2.29 10.51 -23.63
CA THR A 463 -1.10 10.72 -22.76
C THR A 463 -0.66 12.18 -22.77
N TRP A 464 0.00 12.65 -21.70
CA TRP A 464 0.45 14.04 -21.60
C TRP A 464 1.46 14.40 -22.69
N SER A 465 2.40 13.50 -22.98
CA SER A 465 3.35 13.71 -24.09
C SER A 465 2.65 13.78 -25.46
N SER A 466 1.63 12.96 -25.73
CA SER A 466 0.83 13.07 -26.97
C SER A 466 0.07 14.39 -27.06
N LEU A 467 -0.59 14.82 -25.98
CA LEU A 467 -1.28 16.11 -25.91
C LEU A 467 -0.32 17.29 -26.09
N PHE A 468 0.85 17.22 -25.48
CA PHE A 468 1.89 18.22 -25.65
C PHE A 468 2.36 18.33 -27.11
N LEU A 469 2.66 17.21 -27.77
CA LEU A 469 3.14 17.20 -29.17
C LEU A 469 2.09 17.62 -30.18
N SER A 470 0.81 17.40 -29.89
CA SER A 470 -0.31 17.89 -30.71
C SER A 470 -0.61 19.38 -30.49
N GLY A 471 0.11 20.05 -29.58
CA GLY A 471 -0.10 21.46 -29.25
C GLY A 471 -1.28 21.72 -28.31
N MET A 472 -1.88 20.68 -27.73
CA MET A 472 -3.00 20.75 -26.77
C MET A 472 -2.50 20.99 -25.35
N THR A 473 -1.60 21.97 -25.17
CA THR A 473 -0.93 22.25 -23.91
C THR A 473 -1.86 22.72 -22.78
N SER A 474 -3.04 23.23 -23.13
CA SER A 474 -4.08 23.60 -22.17
C SER A 474 -4.80 22.41 -21.51
N ALA A 475 -4.65 21.20 -22.06
CA ALA A 475 -5.20 19.96 -21.51
C ALA A 475 -4.20 19.20 -20.61
N LEU A 476 -3.08 19.83 -20.28
CA LEU A 476 -2.09 19.28 -19.37
C LEU A 476 -2.40 19.67 -17.91
N PRO A 477 -2.12 18.79 -16.94
CA PRO A 477 -2.42 19.05 -15.53
C PRO A 477 -1.52 20.12 -14.89
N GLY A 478 -0.52 20.64 -15.60
CA GLY A 478 0.43 21.61 -15.07
C GLY A 478 1.18 22.38 -16.16
N PRO A 479 1.97 23.39 -15.77
CA PRO A 479 2.78 24.17 -16.69
C PRO A 479 3.83 23.28 -17.38
N ILE A 480 4.20 23.66 -18.60
CA ILE A 480 5.32 23.07 -19.34
C ILE A 480 6.58 23.87 -19.03
N HIS A 481 7.69 23.16 -18.86
CA HIS A 481 9.01 23.75 -18.61
C HIS A 481 9.91 23.64 -19.84
N SER A 482 10.81 24.61 -20.03
CA SER A 482 11.48 24.89 -21.32
C SER A 482 12.64 23.96 -21.68
N ASP A 483 13.03 23.05 -20.80
CA ASP A 483 14.28 22.28 -20.93
C ASP A 483 14.06 20.84 -21.45
N GLU A 484 12.84 20.54 -21.91
CA GLU A 484 12.48 19.20 -22.36
C GLU A 484 13.02 18.87 -23.76
N ASN A 485 13.75 17.75 -23.90
CA ASN A 485 14.19 17.26 -25.21
C ASN A 485 13.04 16.55 -25.94
N ILE A 486 12.11 17.35 -26.45
CA ILE A 486 10.88 16.92 -27.14
C ILE A 486 11.14 16.36 -28.54
N THR A 487 12.40 16.36 -29.00
CA THR A 487 12.83 15.74 -30.26
C THR A 487 13.28 14.29 -30.10
N GLY A 488 13.34 13.80 -28.85
CA GLY A 488 13.72 12.43 -28.51
C GLY A 488 12.64 11.39 -28.86
N THR A 489 12.86 10.13 -28.44
CA THR A 489 11.87 9.06 -28.61
C THR A 489 10.89 9.08 -27.44
N ASN A 490 9.59 8.82 -27.67
CA ASN A 490 8.63 8.67 -26.57
C ASN A 490 8.98 7.44 -25.71
N LYS A 491 9.07 7.62 -24.39
CA LYS A 491 9.44 6.60 -23.39
C LYS A 491 8.28 6.08 -22.54
N ASN A 492 7.03 6.33 -22.94
CA ASN A 492 5.84 5.79 -22.27
C ASN A 492 5.61 4.29 -22.55
N ILE A 493 6.37 3.67 -23.44
CA ILE A 493 6.25 2.24 -23.76
C ILE A 493 6.77 1.36 -22.61
N GLY A 494 5.91 0.45 -22.12
CA GLY A 494 6.19 -0.37 -20.94
C GLY A 494 6.25 0.43 -19.64
N ALA A 495 5.83 1.70 -19.65
CA ALA A 495 5.90 2.59 -18.49
C ALA A 495 4.65 2.50 -17.62
N PHE A 496 4.84 2.48 -16.31
CA PHE A 496 3.77 2.43 -15.31
C PHE A 496 3.97 3.46 -14.22
N LYS A 497 2.84 3.88 -13.64
CA LYS A 497 2.79 4.85 -12.55
C LYS A 497 3.62 4.36 -11.37
N THR A 498 4.54 5.18 -10.88
CA THR A 498 5.25 4.92 -9.62
C THR A 498 4.25 4.90 -8.47
N PRO A 499 4.00 3.77 -7.81
CA PRO A 499 3.08 3.73 -6.67
C PRO A 499 3.72 4.39 -5.45
N THR A 500 2.89 4.93 -4.55
CA THR A 500 3.34 5.25 -3.18
C THR A 500 3.78 3.96 -2.48
N LEU A 501 4.76 4.08 -1.60
CA LEU A 501 5.24 2.97 -0.76
C LEU A 501 4.61 2.99 0.64
N ARG A 502 3.67 3.88 0.92
CA ARG A 502 2.95 3.92 2.20
C ARG A 502 2.06 2.68 2.33
N ASN A 503 2.15 2.01 3.47
CA ASN A 503 1.49 0.73 3.78
C ASN A 503 1.92 -0.43 2.89
N ILE A 504 3.06 -0.34 2.21
CA ILE A 504 3.50 -1.36 1.24
C ILE A 504 3.63 -2.76 1.84
N GLU A 505 3.85 -2.88 3.15
CA GLU A 505 3.82 -4.17 3.87
C GLU A 505 2.49 -4.93 3.69
N LEU A 506 1.37 -4.21 3.56
CA LEU A 506 0.02 -4.76 3.59
C LEU A 506 -0.60 -4.95 2.20
N THR A 507 0.08 -4.52 1.13
CA THR A 507 -0.53 -4.37 -0.21
C THR A 507 0.09 -5.28 -1.26
N GLY A 508 0.64 -6.41 -0.84
CA GLY A 508 1.06 -7.47 -1.76
C GLY A 508 -0.13 -8.17 -2.44
N PRO A 509 0.09 -8.97 -3.51
CA PRO A 509 1.35 -9.14 -4.22
C PRO A 509 1.80 -7.81 -4.88
N PHE A 510 3.04 -7.74 -5.34
CA PHE A 510 3.67 -6.49 -5.77
C PHE A 510 3.83 -6.38 -7.28
N MET A 511 4.08 -5.16 -7.76
CA MET A 511 4.11 -4.76 -9.18
C MET A 511 2.72 -4.69 -9.82
N HIS A 512 2.63 -4.06 -11.00
CA HIS A 512 1.38 -3.92 -11.76
C HIS A 512 0.75 -5.25 -12.19
N ASN A 513 1.55 -6.32 -12.24
CA ASN A 513 1.13 -7.67 -12.61
C ASN A 513 1.13 -8.65 -11.41
N GLY A 514 1.39 -8.18 -10.19
CA GLY A 514 1.43 -9.03 -9.01
C GLY A 514 2.54 -10.08 -9.05
N SER A 515 3.67 -9.81 -9.72
CA SER A 515 4.71 -10.82 -10.00
C SER A 515 5.58 -11.24 -8.81
N GLN A 516 5.53 -10.49 -7.71
CA GLN A 516 6.32 -10.75 -6.50
C GLN A 516 5.39 -10.91 -5.29
N ALA A 517 5.62 -11.90 -4.43
CA ALA A 517 4.84 -12.11 -3.21
C ALA A 517 5.38 -11.35 -2.00
N THR A 518 6.68 -11.06 -1.97
CA THR A 518 7.34 -10.48 -0.79
C THR A 518 8.12 -9.22 -1.13
N LEU A 519 8.27 -8.33 -0.15
CA LEU A 519 9.11 -7.14 -0.28
C LEU A 519 10.58 -7.49 -0.57
N LEU A 520 11.09 -8.61 -0.03
CA LEU A 520 12.44 -9.07 -0.35
C LEU A 520 12.59 -9.40 -1.84
N GLN A 521 11.62 -10.08 -2.45
CA GLN A 521 11.62 -10.33 -3.89
C GLN A 521 11.59 -9.02 -4.71
N VAL A 522 10.91 -7.98 -4.22
CA VAL A 522 10.94 -6.63 -4.82
C VAL A 522 12.35 -6.02 -4.72
N VAL A 523 12.99 -6.10 -3.56
CA VAL A 523 14.38 -5.61 -3.39
C VAL A 523 15.35 -6.38 -4.28
N GLN A 524 15.23 -7.71 -4.36
CA GLN A 524 16.03 -8.55 -5.25
C GLN A 524 15.80 -8.18 -6.73
N PHE A 525 14.55 -7.85 -7.12
CA PHE A 525 14.23 -7.35 -8.46
C PHE A 525 15.05 -6.10 -8.83
N TYR A 526 15.15 -5.13 -7.93
CA TYR A 526 16.00 -3.95 -8.16
C TYR A 526 17.49 -4.28 -8.05
N THR A 527 17.87 -5.20 -7.15
CA THR A 527 19.26 -5.64 -6.97
C THR A 527 19.84 -6.19 -8.27
N ARG A 528 19.06 -6.99 -9.01
CA ARG A 528 19.45 -7.52 -10.33
C ARG A 528 19.23 -6.57 -11.51
N GLY A 529 18.76 -5.35 -11.26
CA GLY A 529 18.48 -4.35 -12.29
C GLY A 529 17.25 -4.65 -13.15
N GLY A 530 16.23 -5.31 -12.60
CA GLY A 530 15.00 -5.70 -13.28
C GLY A 530 15.08 -7.04 -14.02
N ASP A 531 13.91 -7.63 -14.29
CA ASP A 531 13.81 -8.99 -14.84
C ASP A 531 14.18 -9.09 -16.32
N PHE A 532 13.86 -8.05 -17.09
CA PHE A 532 13.98 -8.04 -18.56
C PHE A 532 14.87 -6.92 -19.11
N THR A 533 15.53 -6.15 -18.25
CA THR A 533 16.40 -5.03 -18.66
C THR A 533 17.53 -5.45 -19.60
N HIS A 534 18.11 -6.64 -19.40
CA HIS A 534 19.15 -7.18 -20.27
C HIS A 534 18.64 -7.56 -21.67
N MET A 535 17.32 -7.74 -21.84
CA MET A 535 16.69 -8.06 -23.13
C MET A 535 16.23 -6.81 -23.88
N ASP A 536 15.74 -5.80 -23.16
CA ASP A 536 15.30 -4.52 -23.72
C ASP A 536 15.93 -3.31 -22.97
N PRO A 537 17.26 -3.11 -23.07
CA PRO A 537 17.93 -2.08 -22.29
C PRO A 537 17.52 -0.66 -22.73
N ASN A 538 17.14 -0.45 -23.99
CA ASN A 538 16.90 0.88 -24.52
C ASN A 538 15.60 1.53 -24.00
N GLY A 539 14.63 0.70 -23.57
CA GLY A 539 13.34 1.13 -23.05
C GLY A 539 13.30 1.33 -21.54
N VAL A 540 14.26 0.77 -20.80
CA VAL A 540 14.26 0.77 -19.32
C VAL A 540 15.00 1.99 -18.77
N HIS A 541 14.45 2.57 -17.69
CA HIS A 541 15.02 3.76 -17.04
C HIS A 541 16.46 3.54 -16.56
N LYS A 542 17.35 4.53 -16.71
CA LYS A 542 18.80 4.37 -16.46
C LYS A 542 19.18 4.02 -15.01
N TYR A 543 18.29 4.30 -14.06
CA TYR A 543 18.49 3.96 -12.65
C TYR A 543 18.13 2.51 -12.31
N ILE A 544 17.62 1.76 -13.29
CA ILE A 544 17.32 0.34 -13.18
C ILE A 544 18.50 -0.41 -13.79
N ASN A 545 19.55 -0.52 -12.98
CA ASN A 545 20.76 -1.29 -13.23
C ASN A 545 21.09 -2.08 -11.96
N PRO A 546 21.85 -3.19 -12.06
CA PRO A 546 22.22 -3.97 -10.88
C PRO A 546 22.82 -3.11 -9.77
N ILE A 547 22.34 -3.29 -8.55
CA ILE A 547 22.76 -2.51 -7.38
C ILE A 547 23.80 -3.32 -6.62
N GLY A 548 25.07 -3.17 -7.00
CA GLY A 548 26.19 -3.94 -6.42
C GLY A 548 26.37 -3.81 -4.90
N LYS A 549 25.77 -2.80 -4.26
CA LYS A 549 25.77 -2.67 -2.79
C LYS A 549 24.77 -3.60 -2.09
N LEU A 550 23.76 -4.09 -2.82
CA LEU A 550 22.74 -5.03 -2.34
C LEU A 550 23.00 -6.45 -2.84
N ASP A 551 23.70 -6.60 -3.96
CA ASP A 551 24.04 -7.89 -4.59
C ASP A 551 24.76 -8.84 -3.63
N GLY A 552 24.16 -10.00 -3.35
CA GLY A 552 24.69 -10.99 -2.40
C GLY A 552 24.70 -10.54 -0.93
N LYS A 553 24.15 -9.37 -0.60
CA LYS A 553 24.16 -8.78 0.75
C LYS A 553 22.77 -8.82 1.39
N LEU A 554 22.28 -10.02 1.71
CA LEU A 554 20.93 -10.23 2.27
C LEU A 554 20.60 -9.31 3.46
N PRO A 555 21.47 -9.11 4.47
CA PRO A 555 21.13 -8.22 5.59
C PRO A 555 20.89 -6.76 5.18
N ARG A 556 21.57 -6.27 4.13
CA ARG A 556 21.29 -4.93 3.56
C ARG A 556 19.97 -4.90 2.80
N GLN A 557 19.64 -5.97 2.09
CA GLN A 557 18.34 -6.08 1.41
C GLN A 557 17.20 -6.08 2.45
N GLU A 558 17.38 -6.80 3.56
CA GLU A 558 16.43 -6.87 4.68
C GLU A 558 16.27 -5.52 5.39
N ALA A 559 17.34 -4.75 5.58
CA ALA A 559 17.24 -3.40 6.12
C ALA A 559 16.34 -2.49 5.26
N VAL A 560 16.46 -2.55 3.93
CA VAL A 560 15.54 -1.82 3.01
C VAL A 560 14.10 -2.30 3.18
N VAL A 561 13.89 -3.61 3.35
CA VAL A 561 12.56 -4.17 3.67
C VAL A 561 12.04 -3.66 5.01
N ALA A 562 12.88 -3.58 6.04
CA ALA A 562 12.52 -3.05 7.35
C ALA A 562 12.04 -1.60 7.23
N PHE A 563 12.80 -0.75 6.52
CA PHE A 563 12.38 0.63 6.25
C PHE A 563 11.02 0.69 5.54
N MET A 564 10.81 -0.13 4.50
CA MET A 564 9.53 -0.18 3.80
C MET A 564 8.35 -0.58 4.71
N LYS A 565 8.58 -1.45 5.70
CA LYS A 565 7.57 -1.79 6.73
C LYS A 565 7.30 -0.64 7.70
N ALA A 566 8.28 0.21 7.98
CA ALA A 566 8.09 1.43 8.79
C ALA A 566 7.21 2.49 8.11
N LEU A 567 6.89 2.31 6.83
CA LEU A 567 5.95 3.14 6.07
C LEU A 567 4.47 2.74 6.26
N THR A 568 4.18 1.81 7.17
CA THR A 568 2.82 1.38 7.50
C THR A 568 2.24 2.26 8.61
N ASP A 569 1.01 2.74 8.41
CA ASP A 569 0.24 3.50 9.40
C ASP A 569 -0.61 2.52 10.21
N GLU A 570 -0.48 2.55 11.55
CA GLU A 570 -1.18 1.60 12.41
C GLU A 570 -2.70 1.76 12.32
N ARG A 571 -3.23 2.93 11.94
CA ARG A 571 -4.67 3.06 11.67
C ARG A 571 -5.11 2.23 10.48
N VAL A 572 -4.26 2.06 9.48
CA VAL A 572 -4.55 1.19 8.33
C VAL A 572 -4.45 -0.27 8.76
N ARG A 573 -3.40 -0.64 9.50
CA ARG A 573 -3.19 -2.02 9.97
C ARG A 573 -4.33 -2.51 10.88
N TRP A 574 -4.84 -1.62 11.71
CA TRP A 574 -5.92 -1.92 12.66
C TRP A 574 -7.30 -1.50 12.15
N GLU A 575 -7.44 -1.03 10.90
CA GLU A 575 -8.71 -0.56 10.32
C GLU A 575 -9.41 0.49 11.22
N MET A 576 -8.63 1.34 11.89
CA MET A 576 -9.14 2.47 12.68
C MET A 576 -9.59 3.60 11.76
N ALA A 577 -10.49 4.46 12.25
CA ALA A 577 -10.96 5.60 11.47
C ALA A 577 -9.80 6.43 10.88
N PRO A 578 -9.87 6.83 9.60
CA PRO A 578 -11.03 6.72 8.70
C PRO A 578 -11.11 5.41 7.89
N PHE A 579 -10.32 4.39 8.22
CA PHE A 579 -10.24 3.11 7.51
C PHE A 579 -11.23 2.04 8.03
N ASP A 580 -12.07 2.40 9.00
CA ASP A 580 -13.15 1.56 9.50
C ASP A 580 -14.22 1.33 8.42
N HIS A 581 -14.97 0.22 8.50
CA HIS A 581 -15.82 -0.19 7.39
C HIS A 581 -17.02 -1.10 7.76
N PRO A 582 -18.06 -1.13 6.88
CA PRO A 582 -19.10 -2.16 6.90
C PRO A 582 -18.58 -3.59 6.74
N GLU A 583 -19.42 -4.56 7.07
CA GLU A 583 -19.21 -5.98 6.76
C GLU A 583 -19.09 -6.20 5.25
N LEU A 584 -18.31 -7.21 4.85
CA LEU A 584 -18.18 -7.61 3.45
C LEU A 584 -18.03 -9.13 3.32
N PHE A 585 -18.76 -9.71 2.38
CA PHE A 585 -18.61 -11.12 2.00
C PHE A 585 -17.72 -11.18 0.76
N LEU A 586 -16.50 -11.66 0.93
CA LEU A 586 -15.48 -11.70 -0.09
C LEU A 586 -15.48 -13.06 -0.77
N PRO A 587 -15.78 -13.15 -2.08
CA PRO A 587 -15.46 -14.35 -2.84
C PRO A 587 -13.94 -14.56 -2.83
N ASN A 588 -13.48 -15.77 -2.56
CA ASN A 588 -12.06 -16.17 -2.56
C ASN A 588 -11.92 -17.48 -3.33
N GLY A 589 -12.04 -17.38 -4.65
CA GLY A 589 -12.29 -18.52 -5.54
C GLY A 589 -13.56 -19.29 -5.21
N HIS A 590 -13.50 -20.60 -5.48
CA HIS A 590 -14.66 -21.49 -5.52
C HIS A 590 -14.38 -22.77 -4.74
N ILE A 591 -15.45 -23.41 -4.25
CA ILE A 591 -15.36 -24.69 -3.56
C ILE A 591 -14.77 -25.74 -4.52
N GLY A 592 -13.59 -26.27 -4.19
CA GLY A 592 -12.84 -27.19 -5.04
C GLY A 592 -11.40 -26.73 -5.31
N THR A 593 -10.84 -27.18 -6.43
CA THR A 593 -9.46 -26.92 -6.87
C THR A 593 -9.46 -26.45 -8.33
N SER A 594 -8.27 -26.28 -8.92
CA SER A 594 -8.10 -26.01 -10.36
C SER A 594 -8.39 -27.21 -11.27
N GLN A 595 -8.74 -28.38 -10.71
CA GLN A 595 -9.12 -29.58 -11.48
C GLN A 595 -10.62 -29.87 -11.44
N ALA A 596 -11.31 -29.46 -10.39
CA ALA A 596 -12.75 -29.64 -10.23
C ALA A 596 -13.32 -28.61 -9.26
N VAL A 597 -14.50 -28.08 -9.58
CA VAL A 597 -15.25 -27.14 -8.75
C VAL A 597 -16.67 -27.63 -8.54
N ALA A 598 -17.28 -27.25 -7.42
CA ALA A 598 -18.70 -27.44 -7.19
C ALA A 598 -19.49 -26.45 -8.05
N GLU A 599 -20.51 -26.93 -8.75
CA GLU A 599 -21.48 -26.09 -9.46
C GLU A 599 -22.64 -25.75 -8.52
N GLY A 600 -23.08 -24.49 -8.53
CA GLY A 600 -24.23 -24.06 -7.72
C GLY A 600 -24.14 -22.60 -7.29
N ASN A 601 -24.02 -21.68 -8.25
CA ASN A 601 -24.13 -20.24 -8.04
C ASN A 601 -25.44 -19.68 -8.64
N VAL A 602 -25.56 -18.35 -8.76
CA VAL A 602 -26.74 -17.64 -9.28
C VAL A 602 -27.18 -18.18 -10.64
N ASN A 603 -26.27 -18.33 -11.60
CA ASN A 603 -26.61 -18.90 -12.91
C ASN A 603 -26.24 -20.40 -13.02
N PRO A 604 -27.00 -21.20 -13.79
CA PRO A 604 -26.59 -22.55 -14.17
C PRO A 604 -25.23 -22.56 -14.87
N GLY A 605 -24.37 -23.54 -14.54
CA GLY A 605 -23.02 -23.62 -15.09
C GLY A 605 -21.99 -22.73 -14.41
N GLU A 606 -22.32 -22.08 -13.28
CA GLU A 606 -21.36 -21.31 -12.48
C GLU A 606 -20.90 -22.07 -11.23
N ALA A 607 -19.62 -21.88 -10.91
CA ALA A 607 -18.99 -22.47 -9.75
C ALA A 607 -19.47 -21.78 -8.46
N THR A 608 -19.73 -22.57 -7.42
CA THR A 608 -20.10 -22.06 -6.10
C THR A 608 -18.91 -21.32 -5.47
N ASP A 609 -19.12 -20.05 -5.12
CA ASP A 609 -18.11 -19.23 -4.46
C ASP A 609 -17.73 -19.78 -3.08
N ASP A 610 -16.44 -19.67 -2.77
CA ASP A 610 -15.90 -19.91 -1.44
C ASP A 610 -15.75 -18.54 -0.75
N LEU A 611 -16.52 -18.29 0.31
CA LEU A 611 -16.68 -16.96 0.89
C LEU A 611 -15.83 -16.77 2.15
N ILE A 612 -15.17 -15.62 2.22
CA ILE A 612 -14.54 -15.10 3.43
C ILE A 612 -15.43 -13.98 3.98
N LEU A 613 -15.80 -14.08 5.26
CA LEU A 613 -16.45 -12.99 5.96
C LEU A 613 -15.41 -12.00 6.48
N LEU A 614 -15.46 -10.76 5.99
CA LEU A 614 -14.81 -9.61 6.60
C LEU A 614 -15.82 -8.95 7.55
N PRO A 615 -15.60 -8.97 8.87
CA PRO A 615 -16.53 -8.39 9.82
C PRO A 615 -16.61 -6.87 9.66
N MET A 616 -17.72 -6.26 10.08
CA MET A 616 -17.79 -4.81 10.25
C MET A 616 -16.80 -4.35 11.34
N VAL A 617 -16.20 -3.19 11.14
CA VAL A 617 -15.24 -2.59 12.07
C VAL A 617 -15.66 -1.14 12.35
N GLY A 618 -15.72 -0.78 13.63
CA GLY A 618 -16.03 0.58 14.08
C GLY A 618 -14.81 1.50 14.10
N ALA A 619 -15.00 2.77 14.49
CA ALA A 619 -13.95 3.77 14.46
C ALA A 619 -12.69 3.43 15.29
N ALA A 620 -12.82 2.59 16.33
CA ALA A 620 -11.70 2.13 17.16
C ALA A 620 -10.91 0.96 16.54
N GLY A 621 -11.31 0.50 15.36
CA GLY A 621 -10.62 -0.54 14.61
C GLY A 621 -10.85 -1.95 15.12
N ARG A 622 -10.05 -2.89 14.61
CA ARG A 622 -10.15 -4.33 14.88
C ARG A 622 -10.03 -4.73 16.34
N ALA A 623 -9.36 -3.90 17.16
CA ALA A 623 -9.27 -4.11 18.59
C ALA A 623 -10.65 -4.13 19.27
N GLU A 624 -11.61 -3.33 18.77
CA GLU A 624 -12.99 -3.27 19.28
C GLU A 624 -13.72 -4.61 19.18
N ILE A 625 -13.38 -5.40 18.14
CA ILE A 625 -14.00 -6.70 17.86
C ILE A 625 -13.11 -7.89 18.26
N ASN A 626 -11.98 -7.66 18.95
CA ASN A 626 -10.97 -8.66 19.28
C ASN A 626 -10.39 -9.40 18.06
N HIS A 627 -10.24 -8.71 16.92
CA HIS A 627 -9.61 -9.27 15.72
C HIS A 627 -8.12 -8.92 15.65
N PRO A 628 -7.27 -9.82 15.10
CA PRO A 628 -5.85 -9.54 14.88
C PRO A 628 -5.67 -8.46 13.79
N PRO A 629 -4.52 -7.77 13.74
CA PRO A 629 -4.25 -6.77 12.71
C PRO A 629 -4.33 -7.36 11.30
N VAL A 630 -4.59 -6.49 10.32
CA VAL A 630 -4.48 -6.83 8.90
C VAL A 630 -3.07 -7.34 8.61
N LYS A 631 -2.99 -8.36 7.74
CA LYS A 631 -1.75 -8.98 7.31
C LYS A 631 -1.54 -8.78 5.82
N GLY A 632 -0.28 -8.77 5.41
CA GLY A 632 0.08 -8.76 4.00
C GLY A 632 -0.23 -10.09 3.30
N PHE A 633 -0.18 -10.05 1.98
CA PHE A 633 -0.35 -11.23 1.11
C PHE A 633 0.61 -12.38 1.49
N LEU A 634 0.06 -13.59 1.62
CA LEU A 634 0.78 -14.81 1.99
C LEU A 634 1.60 -14.73 3.30
N GLN A 635 1.31 -13.81 4.21
CA GLN A 635 1.98 -13.76 5.51
C GLN A 635 1.55 -14.89 6.46
N THR A 636 0.51 -15.66 6.11
CA THR A 636 0.10 -16.90 6.75
C THR A 636 0.39 -18.10 5.83
N THR A 637 0.68 -19.27 6.40
CA THR A 637 1.07 -20.48 5.65
C THR A 637 0.01 -20.99 4.66
N THR A 638 -1.22 -20.49 4.75
CA THR A 638 -2.36 -20.86 3.92
C THR A 638 -2.90 -19.71 3.06
N GLY A 639 -2.37 -18.48 3.20
CA GLY A 639 -2.83 -17.30 2.45
C GLY A 639 -4.29 -16.89 2.69
N ALA A 640 -4.91 -17.35 3.78
CA ALA A 640 -6.21 -16.88 4.27
C ALA A 640 -6.02 -15.86 5.43
N PRO A 641 -6.97 -14.92 5.65
CA PRO A 641 -7.02 -14.14 6.87
C PRO A 641 -7.10 -15.07 8.09
N ALA A 642 -6.41 -14.67 9.16
CA ALA A 642 -5.87 -15.57 10.17
C ALA A 642 -6.90 -16.45 10.91
N THR A 643 -6.63 -17.75 10.94
CA THR A 643 -6.75 -18.57 12.16
C THR A 643 -5.37 -19.15 12.50
N THR A 644 -4.80 -18.63 13.60
CA THR A 644 -3.69 -19.15 14.44
C THR A 644 -2.29 -19.45 13.86
N THR A 645 -1.32 -18.73 14.46
CA THR A 645 0.06 -19.08 14.87
C THR A 645 1.15 -19.44 13.85
N GLY A 646 2.24 -18.66 13.91
CA GLY A 646 3.61 -19.12 13.63
C GLY A 646 4.33 -18.33 12.52
N PRO A 647 5.49 -17.67 12.81
CA PRO A 647 6.37 -17.15 11.77
C PRO A 647 7.09 -18.32 11.08
N ILE A 648 7.06 -18.34 9.75
CA ILE A 648 7.92 -19.24 8.96
C ILE A 648 9.06 -18.41 8.36
N PRO A 649 10.32 -18.85 8.48
CA PRO A 649 11.45 -18.24 7.78
C PRO A 649 11.30 -18.41 6.27
N LEU A 650 11.34 -17.30 5.53
CA LEU A 650 11.40 -17.31 4.08
C LEU A 650 12.82 -17.67 3.62
N GLY A 651 12.94 -18.74 2.83
CA GLY A 651 14.00 -18.85 1.82
C GLY A 651 15.40 -19.28 2.27
N GLY A 652 15.55 -20.55 2.66
CA GLY A 652 16.86 -21.21 2.69
C GLY A 652 16.79 -22.56 1.98
N THR A 653 17.03 -22.61 0.67
CA THR A 653 17.39 -23.87 0.01
C THR A 653 18.88 -23.89 -0.22
N ASN A 654 19.60 -24.42 0.76
CA ASN A 654 20.68 -25.39 0.65
C ASN A 654 21.13 -25.64 2.09
N GLY A 655 21.05 -26.88 2.59
CA GLY A 655 21.39 -27.26 3.97
C GLY A 655 22.86 -27.12 4.35
N ASN A 656 23.49 -26.00 3.99
CA ASN A 656 24.76 -25.56 4.48
C ASN A 656 24.47 -24.69 5.72
N PRO A 657 25.06 -24.99 6.88
CA PRO A 657 24.94 -24.12 8.04
C PRO A 657 25.45 -22.71 7.69
N ASP A 658 24.75 -21.69 8.18
CA ASP A 658 25.17 -20.29 8.02
C ASP A 658 26.60 -20.14 8.53
N PRO A 659 27.54 -19.58 7.76
CA PRO A 659 28.98 -19.66 8.04
C PRO A 659 29.41 -18.95 9.33
N ILE A 660 28.59 -18.01 9.78
CA ILE A 660 28.70 -17.26 11.02
C ILE A 660 27.30 -17.13 11.64
N THR A 661 27.21 -17.04 12.97
CA THR A 661 25.99 -16.77 13.74
C THR A 661 26.28 -15.76 14.86
N ASP A 662 25.24 -15.33 15.58
CA ASP A 662 25.34 -14.51 16.79
C ASP A 662 26.16 -13.23 16.59
N MET A 663 26.02 -12.61 15.42
CA MET A 663 26.67 -11.34 15.14
C MET A 663 25.99 -10.23 15.94
N ILE A 664 26.71 -9.64 16.89
CA ILE A 664 26.21 -8.59 17.79
C ILE A 664 27.15 -7.40 17.80
N CYS A 665 26.58 -6.20 17.97
CA CYS A 665 27.33 -4.96 18.03
C CYS A 665 26.80 -4.02 19.09
N TYR A 666 27.70 -3.49 19.90
CA TYR A 666 27.35 -2.64 21.03
C TYR A 666 28.46 -1.63 21.31
N GLU A 667 28.10 -0.50 21.93
CA GLU A 667 29.07 0.49 22.40
C GLU A 667 29.63 0.08 23.76
N GLN A 668 30.96 0.02 23.86
CA GLN A 668 31.69 -0.22 25.10
C GLN A 668 32.93 0.69 25.13
N ASP A 669 33.12 1.43 26.23
CA ASP A 669 34.27 2.33 26.44
C ASP A 669 34.50 3.34 25.28
N GLY A 670 33.42 3.80 24.64
CA GLY A 670 33.48 4.75 23.52
C GLY A 670 33.99 4.15 22.21
N LYS A 671 33.96 2.82 22.09
CA LYS A 671 34.25 2.05 20.88
C LYS A 671 33.06 1.17 20.55
N ILE A 672 32.92 0.79 19.27
CA ILE A 672 31.97 -0.27 18.89
C ILE A 672 32.71 -1.60 18.88
N ILE A 673 32.15 -2.57 19.59
CA ILE A 673 32.62 -3.95 19.59
C ILE A 673 31.68 -4.76 18.69
N VAL A 674 32.24 -5.43 17.69
CA VAL A 674 31.54 -6.35 16.80
C VAL A 674 32.02 -7.75 17.11
N ASN A 675 31.14 -8.64 17.54
CA ASN A 675 31.46 -10.04 17.84
C ASN A 675 30.62 -10.98 16.96
N TRP A 676 31.15 -12.16 16.64
CA TRP A 676 30.43 -13.20 15.92
C TRP A 676 30.95 -14.59 16.26
N THR A 677 30.12 -15.61 16.03
CA THR A 677 30.46 -17.02 16.21
C THR A 677 30.70 -17.70 14.86
N PRO A 678 31.91 -18.17 14.55
CA PRO A 678 32.14 -18.98 13.35
C PRO A 678 31.53 -20.38 13.51
N THR A 679 30.75 -20.83 12.54
CA THR A 679 30.22 -22.21 12.50
C THR A 679 30.98 -23.09 11.50
N THR A 680 31.73 -22.46 10.59
CA THR A 680 32.49 -23.11 9.52
C THR A 680 33.87 -22.48 9.37
N ASP A 681 34.85 -23.28 8.94
CA ASP A 681 36.19 -22.78 8.67
C ASP A 681 36.20 -21.91 7.40
N VAL A 682 36.69 -20.67 7.52
CA VAL A 682 36.80 -19.71 6.41
C VAL A 682 38.24 -19.25 6.21
N SER A 683 38.56 -18.77 5.01
CA SER A 683 39.90 -18.27 4.66
C SER A 683 40.14 -16.86 5.24
N ASN A 684 39.15 -15.98 5.11
CA ASN A 684 39.18 -14.61 5.62
C ASN A 684 37.74 -14.09 5.74
N TYR A 685 37.58 -12.97 6.45
CA TYR A 685 36.36 -12.18 6.42
C TYR A 685 36.62 -10.83 5.75
N ILE A 686 35.57 -10.25 5.18
CA ILE A 686 35.52 -8.85 4.79
C ILE A 686 34.46 -8.19 5.66
N LEU A 687 34.87 -7.25 6.51
CA LEU A 687 33.98 -6.42 7.29
C LEU A 687 33.79 -5.07 6.58
N GLU A 688 32.55 -4.75 6.25
CA GLU A 688 32.13 -3.47 5.69
C GLU A 688 31.47 -2.64 6.79
N VAL A 689 32.00 -1.45 7.07
CA VAL A 689 31.43 -0.48 8.00
C VAL A 689 30.79 0.63 7.19
N ASP A 690 29.46 0.67 7.20
CA ASP A 690 28.65 1.67 6.51
C ASP A 690 28.09 2.66 7.53
N ASN A 691 28.69 3.84 7.59
CA ASN A 691 28.33 4.89 8.56
C ASN A 691 27.08 5.70 8.14
N GLY A 692 26.44 5.30 7.04
CA GLY A 692 25.31 6.02 6.46
C GLY A 692 25.67 7.37 5.82
N GLY A 693 24.76 7.90 5.00
CA GLY A 693 24.81 9.23 4.40
C GLY A 693 25.80 9.39 3.24
N ILE A 694 26.51 10.53 3.21
CA ILE A 694 27.41 10.94 2.11
C ILE A 694 28.80 10.26 2.21
N MET A 695 29.12 9.58 3.31
CA MET A 695 30.41 8.92 3.50
C MET A 695 30.32 7.42 3.20
N GLY A 696 31.25 6.94 2.38
CA GLY A 696 31.24 5.57 1.84
C GLY A 696 31.56 4.48 2.85
N VAL A 697 31.44 3.25 2.38
CA VAL A 697 31.73 2.02 3.13
C VAL A 697 33.23 1.88 3.36
N GLU A 698 33.64 1.72 4.63
CA GLU A 698 35.01 1.33 4.99
C GLU A 698 35.11 -0.20 4.95
N THR A 699 36.18 -0.75 4.36
CA THR A 699 36.34 -2.20 4.21
C THR A 699 37.58 -2.68 4.93
N PHE A 700 37.42 -3.71 5.76
CA PHE A 700 38.49 -4.35 6.53
C PHE A 700 38.59 -5.82 6.16
N MET A 701 39.79 -6.28 5.79
CA MET A 701 40.06 -7.70 5.57
C MET A 701 40.58 -8.32 6.88
N LEU A 702 39.85 -9.31 7.41
CA LEU A 702 40.15 -9.95 8.68
C LEU A 702 40.57 -11.41 8.46
N PRO A 703 41.52 -11.97 9.24
CA PRO A 703 41.87 -13.39 9.17
C PRO A 703 40.68 -14.28 9.53
N GLY A 704 40.58 -15.47 8.92
CA GLY A 704 39.48 -16.42 9.19
C GLY A 704 39.37 -16.93 10.63
N SER A 705 40.42 -16.74 11.44
CA SER A 705 40.43 -17.07 12.88
C SER A 705 39.95 -15.93 13.79
N GLN A 706 39.67 -14.74 13.24
CA GLN A 706 39.20 -13.60 14.02
C GLN A 706 37.71 -13.76 14.32
N THR A 707 37.29 -13.38 15.54
CA THR A 707 35.90 -13.50 16.02
C THR A 707 35.37 -12.21 16.66
N SER A 708 36.19 -11.16 16.68
CA SER A 708 35.82 -9.84 17.18
C SER A 708 36.55 -8.72 16.44
N PHE A 709 35.95 -7.54 16.38
CA PHE A 709 36.52 -6.34 15.79
C PHE A 709 36.16 -5.11 16.63
N GLU A 710 37.14 -4.22 16.83
CA GLU A 710 36.94 -2.94 17.51
C GLU A 710 36.96 -1.79 16.51
N TYR A 711 35.88 -1.00 16.49
CA TYR A 711 35.79 0.22 15.71
C TYR A 711 35.93 1.44 16.61
N ASN A 712 36.97 2.25 16.37
CA ASN A 712 37.34 3.38 17.24
C ASN A 712 36.83 4.74 16.73
N THR A 713 36.09 4.77 15.62
CA THR A 713 35.63 6.01 15.02
C THR A 713 34.19 6.27 15.43
N PHE A 714 33.96 7.34 16.18
CA PHE A 714 32.61 7.80 16.49
C PHE A 714 31.97 8.49 15.28
N ARG A 715 30.73 8.10 14.95
CA ARG A 715 29.91 8.69 13.90
C ARG A 715 28.46 8.78 14.39
N PRO A 716 27.87 9.99 14.44
CA PRO A 716 26.47 10.11 14.85
C PRO A 716 25.54 9.43 13.83
N ASN A 717 24.37 9.01 14.30
CA ASN A 717 23.35 8.23 13.57
C ASN A 717 23.66 6.73 13.49
N THR A 718 22.92 6.02 12.65
CA THR A 718 23.05 4.57 12.53
C THR A 718 24.22 4.16 11.65
N THR A 719 25.03 3.23 12.16
CA THR A 719 26.11 2.53 11.45
C THR A 719 25.76 1.06 11.28
N LEU A 720 25.90 0.55 10.06
CA LEU A 720 25.82 -0.87 9.72
C LEU A 720 27.22 -1.48 9.72
N TYR A 721 27.36 -2.63 10.36
CA TYR A 721 28.52 -3.50 10.22
C TYR A 721 28.08 -4.77 9.51
N LEU A 722 28.60 -5.00 8.30
CA LEU A 722 28.27 -6.15 7.46
C LEU A 722 29.49 -7.05 7.34
N LEU A 723 29.40 -8.28 7.85
CA LEU A 723 30.49 -9.25 7.82
C LEU A 723 30.23 -10.29 6.73
N THR A 724 31.15 -10.37 5.76
CA THR A 724 31.09 -11.33 4.66
C THR A 724 32.24 -12.36 4.79
N PRO A 725 31.94 -13.64 5.05
CA PRO A 725 32.93 -14.70 5.07
C PRO A 725 33.33 -15.16 3.66
N TYR A 726 34.60 -15.56 3.49
CA TYR A 726 35.12 -16.12 2.23
C TYR A 726 35.79 -17.47 2.46
N TYR A 727 35.46 -18.45 1.62
CA TYR A 727 36.16 -19.75 1.58
C TYR A 727 36.79 -19.98 0.21
N LEU A 728 38.13 -20.08 0.18
CA LEU A 728 38.92 -20.24 -1.05
C LEU A 728 38.60 -19.16 -2.11
N GLY A 729 38.32 -17.93 -1.66
CA GLY A 729 37.97 -16.81 -2.53
C GLY A 729 36.53 -16.78 -3.02
N MET A 730 35.71 -17.76 -2.62
CA MET A 730 34.26 -17.72 -2.84
C MET A 730 33.58 -16.98 -1.69
N GLU A 731 32.70 -16.06 -2.04
CA GLU A 731 31.85 -15.35 -1.10
C GLU A 731 30.80 -16.30 -0.50
N LEU A 732 30.58 -16.19 0.80
CA LEU A 732 29.54 -16.92 1.54
C LEU A 732 28.50 -15.93 2.09
N LYS A 733 27.40 -16.47 2.64
CA LYS A 733 26.32 -15.66 3.23
C LYS A 733 26.87 -14.70 4.30
N SER A 734 26.46 -13.43 4.20
CA SER A 734 26.83 -12.37 5.14
C SER A 734 25.84 -12.26 6.29
N GLU A 735 26.31 -11.73 7.42
CA GLU A 735 25.49 -11.32 8.57
C GLU A 735 25.78 -9.86 8.91
N ALA A 736 24.85 -9.21 9.61
CA ALA A 736 24.98 -7.81 9.99
C ALA A 736 24.48 -7.54 11.41
N CYS A 737 24.93 -6.41 11.93
CA CYS A 737 24.41 -5.78 13.14
C CYS A 737 24.34 -4.26 12.88
N PHE A 738 23.53 -3.56 13.69
CA PHE A 738 23.28 -2.13 13.52
C PHE A 738 23.48 -1.44 14.87
N VAL A 739 24.12 -0.28 14.87
CA VAL A 739 24.30 0.53 16.09
C VAL A 739 23.90 1.96 15.81
N ARG A 740 23.02 2.53 16.63
CA ARG A 740 22.68 3.96 16.61
C ARG A 740 23.54 4.70 17.62
N GLN A 741 24.37 5.65 17.17
CA GLN A 741 25.11 6.53 18.06
C GLN A 741 24.43 7.89 18.16
N GLY A 742 24.38 8.47 19.37
CA GLY A 742 23.87 9.82 19.58
C GLY A 742 24.73 10.91 18.93
N LEU A 743 24.35 12.18 19.07
CA LEU A 743 25.09 13.31 18.48
C LEU A 743 26.42 13.61 19.19
N THR A 744 26.55 13.20 20.45
CA THR A 744 27.76 13.36 21.26
C THR A 744 28.18 12.01 21.85
N PRO A 745 29.49 11.68 21.89
CA PRO A 745 29.97 10.43 22.49
C PRO A 745 29.48 10.22 23.92
N GLY A 746 29.06 9.00 24.27
CA GLY A 746 28.60 8.63 25.62
C GLY A 746 27.17 9.05 25.99
N THR A 747 26.30 9.27 25.00
CA THR A 747 24.87 9.58 25.20
C THR A 747 23.95 8.36 25.22
N LEU A 748 24.47 7.17 24.87
CA LEU A 748 23.75 5.92 25.04
C LEU A 748 23.73 5.52 26.52
N SER A 749 22.60 4.99 26.97
CA SER A 749 22.49 4.39 28.30
C SER A 749 23.29 3.08 28.32
N TYR A 750 24.21 2.95 29.28
CA TYR A 750 24.89 1.68 29.57
C TYR A 750 24.26 1.04 30.79
N PHE A 751 24.02 -0.26 30.67
CA PHE A 751 23.44 -1.08 31.73
C PHE A 751 24.10 -2.46 31.75
N LEU A 752 23.83 -3.20 32.81
CA LEU A 752 24.18 -4.61 32.93
C LEU A 752 22.87 -5.41 32.81
N ARG A 753 22.74 -6.29 31.81
CA ARG A 753 21.49 -7.03 31.62
C ARG A 753 21.21 -7.94 32.81
N GLY A 754 19.98 -7.87 33.29
CA GLY A 754 19.46 -8.55 34.48
C GLY A 754 19.56 -7.76 35.79
N ASP A 755 20.30 -6.64 35.85
CA ASP A 755 20.36 -5.73 37.02
C ASP A 755 19.18 -4.74 36.98
N VAL A 756 17.99 -5.25 37.32
CA VAL A 756 16.70 -4.56 37.20
C VAL A 756 16.61 -3.39 38.17
N ASN A 757 17.17 -3.56 39.37
CA ASN A 757 17.11 -2.54 40.42
C ASN A 757 18.29 -1.54 40.35
N MET A 758 19.22 -1.76 39.42
CA MET A 758 20.38 -0.91 39.12
C MET A 758 21.35 -0.76 40.30
N ASP A 759 21.54 -1.82 41.09
CA ASP A 759 22.48 -1.83 42.22
C ASP A 759 23.89 -2.35 41.88
N GLY A 760 24.08 -2.77 40.62
CA GLY A 760 25.33 -3.28 40.08
C GLY A 760 25.55 -4.77 40.36
N THR A 761 24.58 -5.47 40.96
CA THR A 761 24.68 -6.89 41.30
C THR A 761 23.47 -7.68 40.83
N LEU A 762 23.73 -8.78 40.13
CA LEU A 762 22.69 -9.70 39.69
C LEU A 762 22.28 -10.66 40.81
N ASP A 763 21.15 -10.41 41.47
CA ASP A 763 20.66 -11.22 42.57
C ASP A 763 19.11 -11.35 42.65
N VAL A 764 18.61 -11.84 43.79
CA VAL A 764 17.17 -12.10 43.95
C VAL A 764 16.33 -10.81 44.03
N GLY A 765 16.95 -9.68 44.36
CA GLY A 765 16.35 -8.36 44.34
C GLY A 765 15.82 -8.01 42.95
N ASP A 766 16.57 -8.34 41.91
CA ASP A 766 16.19 -8.08 40.51
C ASP A 766 14.91 -8.82 40.12
N ALA A 767 14.83 -10.11 40.47
CA ALA A 767 13.63 -10.90 40.20
C ALA A 767 12.39 -10.35 40.91
N ILE A 768 12.54 -9.78 42.11
CA ILE A 768 11.43 -9.20 42.88
C ILE A 768 10.95 -7.92 42.22
N ASP A 769 11.86 -7.02 41.85
CA ASP A 769 11.52 -5.73 41.25
C ASP A 769 10.93 -5.91 39.84
N LEU A 770 11.45 -6.87 39.07
CA LEU A 770 10.92 -7.23 37.76
C LEU A 770 9.48 -7.76 37.83
N LEU A 771 9.22 -8.70 38.74
CA LEU A 771 7.86 -9.18 39.02
C LEU A 771 6.95 -8.06 39.52
N GLY A 772 7.48 -7.12 40.31
CA GLY A 772 6.78 -5.92 40.76
C GLY A 772 6.39 -5.01 39.60
N GLY A 773 7.28 -4.79 38.64
CA GLY A 773 7.02 -4.02 37.44
C GLY A 773 5.94 -4.64 36.56
N ILE A 774 6.09 -5.92 36.22
CA ILE A 774 5.16 -6.66 35.34
C ILE A 774 3.75 -6.75 35.95
N PHE A 775 3.63 -7.09 37.23
CA PHE A 775 2.32 -7.40 37.83
C PHE A 775 1.69 -6.25 38.63
N SER A 776 2.49 -5.33 39.16
CA SER A 776 2.01 -4.28 40.06
C SER A 776 2.19 -2.87 39.50
N GLY A 777 2.78 -2.72 38.31
CA GLY A 777 3.04 -1.42 37.68
C GLY A 777 4.06 -0.57 38.45
N THR A 778 4.95 -1.21 39.22
CA THR A 778 6.10 -0.53 39.81
C THR A 778 6.96 0.01 38.67
N PRO A 779 7.40 1.28 38.69
CA PRO A 779 8.27 1.79 37.64
C PRO A 779 9.55 0.97 37.56
N ILE A 780 9.85 0.45 36.36
CA ILE A 780 11.11 -0.22 36.06
C ILE A 780 12.12 0.86 35.69
N PRO A 781 13.28 0.96 36.37
CA PRO A 781 14.24 2.02 36.11
C PRO A 781 14.96 1.93 34.75
N CYS A 782 15.20 0.71 34.27
CA CYS A 782 15.84 0.40 33.01
C CYS A 782 15.14 -0.83 32.42
N GLU A 783 14.34 -0.60 31.36
CA GLU A 783 13.55 -1.65 30.73
C GLU A 783 14.47 -2.63 29.99
N ASP A 784 15.54 -2.16 29.35
CA ASP A 784 16.53 -3.01 28.69
C ASP A 784 17.27 -3.93 29.67
N ALA A 785 17.57 -3.46 30.88
CA ALA A 785 18.18 -4.31 31.91
C ALA A 785 17.21 -5.40 32.40
N SER A 786 15.91 -5.20 32.19
CA SER A 786 14.85 -6.07 32.70
C SER A 786 14.41 -7.16 31.72
N ASP A 787 14.72 -6.98 30.44
CA ASP A 787 14.53 -7.99 29.39
C ASP A 787 15.74 -8.96 29.44
N TRP A 788 15.55 -10.14 30.00
CA TRP A 788 16.64 -11.08 30.26
C TRP A 788 17.11 -11.79 28.98
N ASN A 789 16.16 -12.11 28.11
CA ASN A 789 16.38 -12.91 26.90
C ASN A 789 16.54 -12.05 25.64
N ASP A 790 16.45 -10.72 25.76
CA ASP A 790 16.67 -9.73 24.70
C ASP A 790 15.69 -9.94 23.54
N ASP A 791 14.41 -10.18 23.88
CA ASP A 791 13.33 -10.41 22.91
C ASP A 791 12.45 -9.16 22.66
N GLY A 792 12.78 -8.05 23.33
CA GLY A 792 12.15 -6.74 23.22
C GLY A 792 10.81 -6.66 23.97
N GLN A 793 10.49 -7.63 24.82
CA GLN A 793 9.28 -7.62 25.65
C GLN A 793 9.61 -7.89 27.11
N LEU A 794 8.92 -7.15 27.98
CA LEU A 794 8.95 -7.42 29.42
C LEU A 794 7.76 -8.31 29.80
N ASP A 795 8.04 -9.60 30.00
CA ASP A 795 7.02 -10.58 30.38
C ASP A 795 7.48 -11.56 31.46
N VAL A 796 6.63 -12.54 31.77
CA VAL A 796 6.87 -13.51 32.85
C VAL A 796 8.09 -14.41 32.58
N SER A 797 8.55 -14.52 31.34
CA SER A 797 9.72 -15.30 30.97
C SER A 797 11.02 -14.71 31.54
N ASP A 798 11.14 -13.39 31.64
CA ASP A 798 12.31 -12.70 32.15
C ASP A 798 12.64 -13.03 33.62
N PRO A 799 11.74 -12.83 34.59
CA PRO A 799 12.01 -13.19 35.98
C PRO A 799 12.16 -14.70 36.19
N ILE A 800 11.57 -15.54 35.32
CA ILE A 800 11.82 -16.99 35.35
C ILE A 800 13.28 -17.27 35.01
N ASN A 801 13.82 -16.63 33.97
CA ASN A 801 15.22 -16.81 33.58
C ASN A 801 16.19 -16.28 34.65
N VAL A 802 15.88 -15.14 35.29
CA VAL A 802 16.64 -14.63 36.45
C VAL A 802 16.78 -15.71 37.54
N LEU A 803 15.64 -16.25 37.98
CA LEU A 803 15.63 -17.25 39.06
C LEU A 803 16.28 -18.57 38.64
N GLN A 804 16.14 -18.97 37.37
CA GLN A 804 16.81 -20.16 36.86
C GLN A 804 18.32 -20.00 36.85
N TYR A 805 18.84 -18.85 36.43
CA TYR A 805 20.28 -18.57 36.45
C TYR A 805 20.83 -18.60 37.87
N LEU A 806 20.16 -17.93 38.81
CA LEU A 806 20.62 -17.83 40.20
C LEU A 806 20.55 -19.16 40.97
N PHE A 807 19.53 -20.00 40.72
CA PHE A 807 19.25 -21.15 41.58
C PHE A 807 19.22 -22.51 40.87
N ALA A 808 19.20 -22.55 39.54
CA ALA A 808 18.97 -23.78 38.78
C ALA A 808 19.95 -24.02 37.62
N ASN A 809 21.11 -23.34 37.58
CA ASN A 809 22.05 -23.39 36.45
C ASN A 809 21.39 -23.09 35.10
N GLY A 810 20.46 -22.13 35.09
CA GLY A 810 19.86 -21.59 33.86
C GLY A 810 20.87 -20.83 32.99
N PRO A 811 20.45 -20.41 31.79
CA PRO A 811 21.29 -19.60 30.90
C PRO A 811 21.62 -18.24 31.53
N ALA A 812 22.82 -17.72 31.25
CA ALA A 812 23.19 -16.35 31.62
C ALA A 812 22.28 -15.32 30.92
N PRO A 813 22.22 -14.06 31.42
CA PRO A 813 21.56 -12.98 30.68
C PRO A 813 22.12 -12.86 29.27
N ALA A 814 21.29 -12.41 28.34
CA ALA A 814 21.77 -11.99 27.03
C ALA A 814 22.78 -10.83 27.17
N ALA A 815 23.47 -10.48 26.09
CA ALA A 815 24.34 -9.30 26.12
C ALA A 815 23.47 -8.04 26.34
N PRO A 816 23.91 -7.02 27.11
CA PRO A 816 25.25 -6.87 27.69
C PRO A 816 25.46 -7.56 29.05
N TYR A 817 26.28 -8.62 29.06
CA TYR A 817 26.75 -9.35 30.27
C TYR A 817 28.07 -10.08 29.94
N PRO A 818 29.05 -10.19 30.86
CA PRO A 818 29.09 -9.73 32.25
C PRO A 818 29.56 -8.28 32.43
N ASN A 819 29.81 -7.56 31.33
CA ASN A 819 30.23 -6.18 31.36
C ASN A 819 29.09 -5.29 30.89
N CYS A 820 29.08 -4.08 31.43
CA CYS A 820 28.22 -3.02 30.93
C CYS A 820 28.53 -2.64 29.49
N ALA A 821 27.47 -2.40 28.71
CA ALA A 821 27.51 -1.81 27.39
C ALA A 821 26.13 -1.21 27.06
N SER A 822 26.00 -0.60 25.89
CA SER A 822 24.68 -0.29 25.32
C SER A 822 23.91 -1.57 25.00
N ASP A 823 22.60 -1.45 24.79
CA ASP A 823 21.82 -2.55 24.23
C ASP A 823 22.42 -2.98 22.86
N PRO A 824 22.76 -4.27 22.67
CA PRO A 824 23.19 -4.81 21.39
C PRO A 824 22.03 -5.06 20.42
N SER A 825 20.81 -5.17 20.91
CA SER A 825 19.59 -5.23 20.12
C SER A 825 18.93 -3.85 20.09
N PHE A 826 17.95 -3.68 19.19
CA PHE A 826 17.11 -2.50 19.24
C PHE A 826 15.67 -2.94 19.36
N ASP A 827 15.01 -2.36 20.34
CA ASP A 827 13.59 -2.47 20.57
C ASP A 827 13.03 -1.09 21.01
N LEU A 828 11.84 -1.08 21.61
CA LEU A 828 11.21 0.13 22.14
C LEU A 828 11.43 0.29 23.65
N LEU A 829 12.13 -0.64 24.29
CA LEU A 829 12.55 -0.53 25.68
C LEU A 829 13.66 0.54 25.74
N ASP A 830 13.76 1.19 26.90
CA ASP A 830 14.76 2.22 27.13
C ASP A 830 15.20 2.21 28.60
N CYS A 831 16.36 2.79 28.85
CA CYS A 831 16.87 3.07 30.17
C CYS A 831 16.80 4.57 30.44
N ALA A 832 15.57 5.01 30.76
CA ALA A 832 15.19 6.41 31.01
C ALA A 832 15.93 7.07 32.19
N GLN A 833 16.58 6.28 33.08
CA GLN A 833 17.40 6.77 34.19
C GLN A 833 18.84 6.22 34.12
N ALA A 834 19.69 6.92 33.35
CA ALA A 834 21.15 7.06 33.43
C ALA A 834 22.01 5.85 33.85
N ASN A 835 22.92 5.46 32.93
CA ASN A 835 24.28 4.91 33.14
C ASN A 835 24.56 4.35 34.55
N ILE A 836 24.29 3.06 34.74
CA ILE A 836 24.65 2.30 35.95
C ILE A 836 26.18 2.06 36.02
N CYS A 837 26.86 2.31 34.90
CA CYS A 837 28.19 1.78 34.61
C CYS A 837 29.31 2.84 34.66
N GLN A 838 29.03 4.01 35.26
CA GLN A 838 30.03 5.06 35.52
C GLN A 838 30.47 5.15 36.97
#